data_AF-A0A2V5P4K5-F1
#
_entry.id   AF-A0A2V5P4K5-F1
#
_cell.length_a   1.000
_cell.length_b   1.000
_cell.length_c   1.000
_cell.angle_alpha   90.00
_cell.angle_beta   90.00
_cell.angle_gamma   90.00
#
_symmetry.space_group_name_H-M   'P 1'
#
loop_
_entity.id
_entity.type
_entity.pdbx_description
1 polymer ?
#
loop_
_entity_poly.entity_id
_entity_poly.type
_entity_poly.pdbx_seq_one_letter_code
_entity_poly.pdbx_strand_id
1 'polypeptide(L)'
;MKTSFHLPFLLTLFSFLGAGPAQGESTIVLTPERAGHAATRLSSGKVLITGGKNENAWLNSALLYNPSSGTFTPTGNMISARAAHTSTLLSDGTVLITGGEQGTGLPLLKTAELYNPRTGRFTQLAHLMTIAREKHTTTLLPDGRVLIVGGLQADIYDPSTQIFTQTPNSPTNRSSHAAVLLPDGTVLITGGYNGRIPASDAWVFNPSTNSFTLLSAQMLVPRANHAMTLMLNGTVLVTGGFSGSSPHDTVDIYDPIQQTFTSGHHMLYHRAGHEALLLGDGRVQVIGGTTLESGFLDINEVYDPDTTNWSVDSQMSENRSGMTATLLRRGSILVAGGLTGNKTIQTAEILDPTTHTFTSLGNMQVARNQQTDTLLVDGKVLLAAGSTDAVFLRSAELFDPASNSFTLTGSLATARKSHTATLLQDNNRVLITGGKSATGDQTSAEIYDSSHGAFSVTSAMNEGRSLHTATLLSNGTVLVAGGRNGANPLKTAEIFNPVTNTFAFTGMLNIQRKRHAANLLLDGTVLVEGGASVSNGQPVNEGTPTAEIYNPSTGLWANDPPFDMSTGRTEHTATLLPDSTVMVCGGISTLRPSDSYNAASQSFSTVGGLLHQRQRHVSLLLTNPAWGSLVGKVLAIGGAYTGSPVFGGIQVALDTVEMYDPSTAQFTLFGTMTEPRQNHTATMLNDGRVLIAGGVSSPAVSGTAELVIP
;
A
#
# COMPACT_ATOMS: atom_id res chain seq x y z
N MET A 1 -70.62 2.32 -20.42
CA MET A 1 -69.51 1.94 -21.30
C MET A 1 -68.38 2.95 -21.10
N LYS A 2 -67.31 2.46 -20.45
CA LYS A 2 -65.92 2.96 -20.35
C LYS A 2 -65.63 4.44 -20.64
N THR A 3 -65.35 5.18 -19.56
CA THR A 3 -64.38 6.28 -19.52
C THR A 3 -63.02 5.72 -19.10
N SER A 4 -61.95 6.04 -19.84
CA SER A 4 -60.57 5.77 -19.43
C SER A 4 -59.66 6.93 -19.85
N PHE A 5 -59.39 7.82 -18.89
CA PHE A 5 -58.15 8.59 -18.83
C PHE A 5 -57.06 7.67 -18.25
N HIS A 6 -55.90 7.63 -18.89
CA HIS A 6 -54.70 6.98 -18.35
C HIS A 6 -53.65 8.05 -18.03
N LEU A 7 -53.50 8.33 -16.74
CA LEU A 7 -52.29 8.87 -16.12
C LEU A 7 -51.57 7.67 -15.48
N PRO A 8 -50.27 7.44 -15.72
CA PRO A 8 -49.53 6.45 -14.94
C PRO A 8 -49.16 7.04 -13.57
N PHE A 9 -49.69 6.38 -12.54
CA PHE A 9 -49.26 6.46 -11.16
C PHE A 9 -47.84 5.84 -11.08
N LEU A 10 -46.82 6.62 -10.70
CA LEU A 10 -45.55 6.03 -10.24
C LEU A 10 -45.58 6.04 -8.71
N LEU A 11 -45.77 4.84 -8.15
CA LEU A 11 -45.75 4.54 -6.73
C LEU A 11 -44.28 4.43 -6.30
N THR A 12 -43.64 5.51 -5.86
CA THR A 12 -42.39 5.40 -5.08
C THR A 12 -42.78 5.10 -3.62
N LEU A 13 -42.89 3.80 -3.30
CA LEU A 13 -43.00 3.34 -1.93
C LEU A 13 -41.59 3.31 -1.33
N PHE A 14 -41.32 4.23 -0.39
CA PHE A 14 -40.22 4.08 0.56
C PHE A 14 -40.54 2.89 1.47
N SER A 15 -39.73 1.84 1.43
CA SER A 15 -39.69 0.82 2.46
C SER A 15 -38.27 0.75 3.02
N PHE A 16 -38.14 1.26 4.24
CA PHE A 16 -37.09 0.91 5.20
C PHE A 16 -37.07 -0.61 5.39
N LEU A 17 -36.00 -1.26 4.93
CA LEU A 17 -35.60 -2.63 5.29
C LEU A 17 -34.08 -2.58 5.37
N GLY A 18 -33.53 -3.06 6.48
CA GLY A 18 -32.16 -2.77 6.93
C GLY A 18 -31.12 -3.04 5.84
N ALA A 19 -30.23 -2.05 5.67
CA ALA A 19 -29.06 -2.14 4.82
C ALA A 19 -28.16 -3.22 5.43
N GLY A 20 -28.42 -4.43 4.95
CA GLY A 20 -27.80 -5.64 5.44
C GLY A 20 -26.69 -5.96 4.48
N PRO A 21 -26.59 -7.26 4.14
CA PRO A 21 -25.84 -7.75 3.03
C PRO A 21 -25.84 -6.91 1.75
N ALA A 22 -25.09 -5.84 1.79
CA ALA A 22 -24.54 -5.13 0.70
C ALA A 22 -23.56 -6.05 0.00
N GLN A 23 -24.05 -7.06 -0.76
CA GLN A 23 -23.28 -7.75 -1.80
C GLN A 23 -22.61 -6.73 -2.73
N GLY A 24 -22.27 -7.10 -3.92
CA GLY A 24 -21.83 -6.31 -5.08
C GLY A 24 -21.96 -7.15 -6.35
N GLU A 25 -22.28 -6.79 -7.70
CA GLU A 25 -22.72 -7.37 -9.21
C GLU A 25 -22.83 -8.88 -10.19
N SER A 26 -22.12 -10.09 -10.68
CA SER A 26 -20.79 -11.14 -10.97
C SER A 26 -19.17 -11.13 -11.72
N THR A 27 -18.40 -12.01 -12.56
CA THR A 27 -16.78 -12.09 -12.92
C THR A 27 -15.73 -11.67 -14.24
N ILE A 28 -14.42 -11.02 -14.32
CA ILE A 28 -13.29 -10.62 -15.51
C ILE A 28 -11.66 -10.98 -15.70
N VAL A 29 -11.13 -11.53 -16.87
CA VAL A 29 -9.93 -11.03 -17.74
C VAL A 29 -8.36 -11.31 -17.55
N LEU A 30 -7.51 -10.56 -16.79
CA LEU A 30 -6.00 -10.18 -16.98
C LEU A 30 -4.73 -11.09 -17.34
N THR A 31 -3.97 -10.84 -18.41
CA THR A 31 -2.76 -11.60 -18.85
C THR A 31 -1.42 -10.86 -18.59
N PRO A 32 -0.27 -11.53 -18.48
CA PRO A 32 -0.10 -12.76 -17.74
C PRO A 32 -0.67 -12.71 -16.34
N GLU A 33 -0.09 -13.37 -15.32
CA GLU A 33 -0.58 -13.37 -13.92
C GLU A 33 0.63 -12.64 -12.88
N ARG A 34 0.85 -11.85 -11.65
CA ARG A 34 0.44 -10.94 -10.32
C ARG A 34 -0.40 -11.08 -8.89
N ALA A 35 0.00 -10.48 -7.69
CA ALA A 35 -0.43 -10.31 -6.15
C ALA A 35 0.49 -9.27 -5.33
N GLY A 36 0.78 -8.61 -4.13
CA GLY A 36 1.68 -7.38 -3.60
C GLY A 36 2.98 -6.50 -4.09
N HIS A 37 2.95 -5.11 -4.39
CA HIS A 37 3.46 -4.01 -5.46
C HIS A 37 3.46 -2.48 -4.87
N ALA A 38 2.46 -1.64 -4.35
CA ALA A 38 2.17 -0.08 -4.16
C ALA A 38 1.08 0.93 -4.88
N ALA A 39 0.30 1.89 -4.28
CA ALA A 39 -0.65 2.78 -5.09
C ALA A 39 -0.81 4.37 -4.94
N THR A 40 -1.37 5.15 -5.93
CA THR A 40 -1.32 6.68 -6.10
C THR A 40 -2.14 7.52 -7.20
N ARG A 41 -2.67 8.79 -7.12
CA ARG A 41 -3.40 9.47 -8.28
C ARG A 41 -2.73 10.26 -9.42
N LEU A 42 -2.70 9.75 -10.68
CA LEU A 42 -2.62 10.46 -12.02
C LEU A 42 -3.74 11.57 -12.26
N SER A 43 -3.69 12.60 -13.14
CA SER A 43 -4.75 13.68 -13.03
C SER A 43 -6.15 13.65 -13.72
N SER A 44 -6.39 13.27 -15.00
CA SER A 44 -7.74 13.39 -15.65
C SER A 44 -8.60 12.10 -15.75
N GLY A 45 -8.25 10.99 -15.08
CA GLY A 45 -8.65 9.65 -15.54
C GLY A 45 -7.79 8.41 -15.19
N LYS A 46 -6.62 8.17 -15.88
CA LYS A 46 -5.79 6.91 -16.21
C LYS A 46 -5.41 6.04 -14.98
N VAL A 47 -4.53 5.02 -14.92
CA VAL A 47 -3.91 4.24 -13.77
C VAL A 47 -2.53 3.61 -14.16
N LEU A 48 -1.45 3.70 -13.35
CA LEU A 48 -0.20 2.91 -13.50
C LEU A 48 0.11 1.90 -12.40
N ILE A 49 0.03 0.63 -12.72
CA ILE A 49 0.49 -0.39 -11.77
C ILE A 49 1.84 -0.97 -12.17
N THR A 50 2.64 -1.63 -11.35
CA THR A 50 3.87 -2.41 -11.67
C THR A 50 4.18 -3.68 -10.80
N GLY A 51 3.93 -4.97 -11.22
CA GLY A 51 4.39 -6.27 -10.56
C GLY A 51 3.60 -7.65 -10.88
N GLY A 52 4.08 -8.97 -10.72
CA GLY A 52 3.64 -10.38 -11.27
C GLY A 52 4.47 -11.44 -12.22
N LYS A 53 4.95 -12.66 -11.80
CA LYS A 53 6.12 -13.60 -12.14
C LYS A 53 5.31 -14.87 -12.70
N ASN A 54 5.76 -16.12 -12.75
CA ASN A 54 5.12 -17.47 -13.06
C ASN A 54 5.83 -18.57 -12.30
N GLU A 55 6.38 -19.76 -12.64
CA GLU A 55 6.47 -20.80 -13.72
C GLU A 55 7.42 -20.77 -14.99
N ASN A 56 7.70 -19.65 -15.63
CA ASN A 56 8.54 -19.49 -16.83
C ASN A 56 9.68 -18.41 -16.88
N ALA A 57 9.92 -17.43 -15.97
CA ALA A 57 11.13 -16.49 -15.98
C ALA A 57 11.55 -15.51 -14.80
N TRP A 58 10.71 -14.55 -14.34
CA TRP A 58 10.68 -13.50 -13.23
C TRP A 58 10.42 -12.19 -14.11
N LEU A 59 9.35 -11.32 -14.01
CA LEU A 59 8.67 -10.73 -15.28
C LEU A 59 9.45 -9.66 -16.10
N ASN A 60 8.78 -9.17 -17.16
CA ASN A 60 9.30 -8.51 -18.34
C ASN A 60 8.36 -7.50 -19.11
N SER A 61 7.06 -7.14 -18.87
CA SER A 61 6.51 -5.85 -19.47
C SER A 61 5.23 -5.11 -18.91
N ALA A 62 4.51 -4.23 -19.68
CA ALA A 62 3.49 -3.21 -19.27
C ALA A 62 2.09 -3.25 -20.01
N LEU A 63 1.06 -2.40 -19.73
CA LEU A 63 -0.40 -2.76 -19.53
C LEU A 63 -1.66 -1.59 -19.41
N LEU A 64 -2.36 -0.35 -19.16
CA LEU A 64 -3.67 0.58 -19.17
C LEU A 64 -5.38 0.43 -19.26
N TYR A 65 -6.43 0.78 -18.34
CA TYR A 65 -8.07 0.98 -18.26
C TYR A 65 -9.02 2.34 -18.33
N ASN A 66 -9.54 2.96 -19.42
CA ASN A 66 -10.08 4.37 -19.66
C ASN A 66 -11.40 5.09 -19.16
N PRO A 67 -12.07 4.84 -18.01
CA PRO A 67 -13.51 5.18 -17.87
C PRO A 67 -14.46 5.19 -19.09
N SER A 68 -14.32 4.24 -20.04
CA SER A 68 -15.20 4.27 -21.24
C SER A 68 -15.49 2.98 -22.04
N SER A 69 -14.69 1.90 -22.00
CA SER A 69 -14.72 0.82 -23.02
C SER A 69 -14.25 -0.62 -22.61
N GLY A 70 -13.33 -0.78 -21.67
CA GLY A 70 -13.17 -1.92 -20.74
C GLY A 70 -12.22 -3.02 -21.16
N THR A 71 -11.60 -2.89 -22.30
CA THR A 71 -10.89 -3.96 -23.00
C THR A 71 -9.37 -3.79 -22.90
N PHE A 72 -8.59 -4.80 -22.46
CA PHE A 72 -7.12 -4.63 -22.38
C PHE A 72 -6.43 -4.57 -23.77
N THR A 73 -5.25 -3.93 -23.94
CA THR A 73 -4.53 -3.63 -25.22
C THR A 73 -2.96 -3.70 -25.07
N PRO A 74 -2.04 -4.30 -25.78
CA PRO A 74 0.05 -3.60 -25.83
C PRO A 74 0.64 -2.11 -25.69
N THR A 75 2.02 -1.94 -25.51
CA THR A 75 3.01 -0.98 -24.83
C THR A 75 4.50 -1.54 -24.49
N GLY A 76 5.55 -1.44 -25.37
CA GLY A 76 6.90 -2.06 -25.30
C GLY A 76 8.11 -1.47 -24.43
N ASN A 77 9.47 -1.77 -24.67
CA ASN A 77 10.53 -2.78 -24.08
C ASN A 77 11.68 -2.59 -22.93
N MET A 78 11.61 -3.01 -21.63
CA MET A 78 12.47 -2.60 -20.39
C MET A 78 13.95 -3.18 -20.28
N ILE A 79 14.79 -2.75 -19.30
CA ILE A 79 16.13 -3.26 -18.90
C ILE A 79 16.21 -4.50 -17.97
N SER A 80 15.78 -4.47 -16.70
CA SER A 80 16.35 -5.24 -15.57
C SER A 80 15.38 -5.96 -14.62
N ALA A 81 15.50 -5.92 -13.25
CA ALA A 81 14.70 -6.86 -12.41
C ALA A 81 14.10 -6.52 -10.94
N ARG A 82 12.73 -6.62 -10.64
CA ARG A 82 11.80 -6.53 -9.41
C ARG A 82 10.14 -6.58 -9.51
N ALA A 83 9.13 -6.99 -8.61
CA ALA A 83 7.56 -6.96 -8.30
C ALA A 83 7.25 -6.31 -6.84
N ALA A 84 6.22 -5.91 -5.95
CA ALA A 84 6.32 -5.45 -4.40
C ALA A 84 6.95 -4.11 -3.71
N HIS A 85 7.00 -2.90 -4.33
CA HIS A 85 7.72 -1.60 -4.00
C HIS A 85 6.54 -0.76 -3.14
N THR A 86 6.21 0.60 -3.14
CA THR A 86 5.11 1.61 -2.72
C THR A 86 4.97 2.92 -3.61
N SER A 87 4.00 3.88 -3.53
CA SER A 87 3.79 4.95 -4.56
C SER A 87 3.02 6.33 -4.32
N THR A 88 3.33 7.48 -5.00
CA THR A 88 2.77 8.84 -4.79
C THR A 88 2.72 10.07 -5.79
N LEU A 89 1.70 10.98 -5.72
CA LEU A 89 1.45 12.11 -6.67
C LEU A 89 2.18 13.47 -6.45
N LEU A 90 3.32 13.72 -7.09
CA LEU A 90 3.90 15.04 -7.33
C LEU A 90 3.03 15.88 -8.29
N SER A 91 3.41 17.13 -8.53
CA SER A 91 2.34 18.14 -8.60
C SER A 91 2.51 19.29 -9.59
N ASP A 92 3.45 19.18 -10.56
CA ASP A 92 2.98 19.17 -11.96
C ASP A 92 2.58 17.80 -12.59
N GLY A 93 2.89 16.59 -12.08
CA GLY A 93 2.27 15.21 -12.35
C GLY A 93 2.95 13.99 -13.14
N THR A 94 4.29 13.77 -13.20
CA THR A 94 5.28 12.74 -13.64
C THR A 94 5.24 11.41 -12.76
N VAL A 95 6.26 10.51 -12.45
CA VAL A 95 6.48 9.48 -11.30
C VAL A 95 7.94 8.94 -10.99
N LEU A 96 8.19 8.56 -9.70
CA LEU A 96 9.27 7.96 -8.86
C LEU A 96 9.15 6.71 -7.89
N ILE A 97 8.72 5.53 -8.34
CA ILE A 97 9.11 4.17 -7.88
C ILE A 97 10.49 3.85 -7.23
N THR A 98 10.65 2.95 -6.24
CA THR A 98 11.92 2.63 -5.52
C THR A 98 12.23 1.10 -5.28
N GLY A 99 13.29 0.55 -4.64
CA GLY A 99 13.83 -0.88 -4.74
C GLY A 99 13.01 -2.23 -4.66
N GLY A 100 13.53 -3.40 -5.11
CA GLY A 100 12.85 -4.71 -4.94
C GLY A 100 13.55 -6.03 -4.54
N GLU A 101 12.92 -7.20 -4.60
CA GLU A 101 13.62 -8.50 -4.87
C GLU A 101 13.82 -8.64 -6.42
N GLN A 102 14.33 -9.73 -6.99
CA GLN A 102 14.41 -9.96 -8.46
C GLN A 102 14.15 -11.43 -8.86
N GLY A 103 14.03 -12.28 -7.86
CA GLY A 103 14.45 -13.64 -7.98
C GLY A 103 14.84 -14.26 -6.62
N THR A 104 15.64 -15.32 -6.70
CA THR A 104 16.17 -16.14 -5.60
C THR A 104 17.71 -16.22 -5.63
N GLY A 105 18.42 -15.37 -4.91
CA GLY A 105 19.90 -15.49 -4.77
C GLY A 105 20.83 -14.81 -5.78
N LEU A 106 20.38 -13.88 -6.64
CA LEU A 106 21.21 -12.67 -6.90
C LEU A 106 20.89 -12.05 -5.51
N PRO A 107 21.75 -12.11 -4.45
CA PRO A 107 21.53 -11.28 -3.26
C PRO A 107 21.56 -9.79 -3.67
N LEU A 108 20.42 -9.32 -4.20
CA LEU A 108 19.74 -8.07 -3.89
C LEU A 108 19.96 -6.67 -4.63
N LEU A 109 20.35 -6.32 -5.91
CA LEU A 109 20.26 -5.04 -6.85
C LEU A 109 20.23 -3.50 -6.50
N LYS A 110 21.12 -2.63 -7.06
CA LYS A 110 21.23 -1.18 -6.72
C LYS A 110 20.29 0.03 -7.16
N THR A 111 19.78 0.34 -8.40
CA THR A 111 19.27 1.60 -9.25
C THR A 111 17.81 2.24 -9.43
N ALA A 112 17.60 3.41 -10.17
CA ALA A 112 16.34 4.19 -10.60
C ALA A 112 16.19 4.88 -12.08
N GLU A 113 14.94 5.15 -12.64
CA GLU A 113 14.45 5.82 -13.98
C GLU A 113 12.91 6.23 -14.38
N LEU A 114 12.49 7.47 -14.68
CA LEU A 114 11.07 8.07 -14.94
C LEU A 114 10.15 7.93 -16.26
N TYR A 115 8.90 7.42 -16.27
CA TYR A 115 7.92 7.30 -17.44
C TYR A 115 7.72 8.55 -18.20
N ASN A 116 7.08 8.54 -19.36
CA ASN A 116 6.49 9.71 -19.97
C ASN A 116 5.08 9.35 -20.52
N PRO A 117 4.27 10.26 -21.03
CA PRO A 117 3.12 9.90 -21.87
C PRO A 117 2.92 10.82 -23.08
N ARG A 118 4.05 11.13 -23.70
CA ARG A 118 4.25 12.00 -24.85
C ARG A 118 5.37 11.49 -25.82
N THR A 119 5.95 10.26 -25.63
CA THR A 119 7.30 9.81 -26.13
C THR A 119 7.75 8.29 -26.23
N GLY A 120 7.26 7.33 -25.41
CA GLY A 120 7.64 5.89 -25.18
C GLY A 120 9.09 5.44 -24.72
N ARG A 121 9.60 5.45 -23.44
CA ARG A 121 11.11 5.41 -23.27
C ARG A 121 12.02 5.00 -22.03
N PHE A 122 11.96 3.84 -21.38
CA PHE A 122 12.74 3.42 -20.14
C PHE A 122 14.26 3.84 -19.90
N THR A 123 14.74 5.01 -19.34
CA THR A 123 16.17 5.52 -19.21
C THR A 123 16.95 5.94 -17.85
N GLN A 124 18.06 5.27 -17.42
CA GLN A 124 18.76 5.01 -16.07
C GLN A 124 19.85 5.88 -15.32
N LEU A 125 19.70 6.14 -14.01
CA LEU A 125 20.44 7.15 -13.22
C LEU A 125 22.01 7.16 -13.07
N ALA A 126 22.70 8.29 -13.34
CA ALA A 126 24.19 8.39 -13.42
C ALA A 126 25.14 8.21 -12.19
N HIS A 127 25.26 9.16 -11.21
CA HIS A 127 25.97 8.87 -9.94
C HIS A 127 25.11 7.86 -9.10
N LEU A 128 25.03 7.79 -7.76
CA LEU A 128 24.48 6.55 -7.11
C LEU A 128 23.61 6.73 -5.78
N MET A 129 22.82 5.72 -5.26
CA MET A 129 22.09 5.73 -3.93
C MET A 129 22.70 4.75 -2.90
N THR A 130 22.79 4.99 -1.58
CA THR A 130 23.92 4.45 -0.77
C THR A 130 23.70 3.01 -0.27
N ILE A 131 22.46 2.46 -0.24
CA ILE A 131 21.99 1.09 0.26
C ILE A 131 20.67 0.43 -0.21
N ALA A 132 20.65 -0.88 -0.41
CA ALA A 132 19.54 -1.82 -0.78
C ALA A 132 18.05 -1.80 -0.21
N ARG A 133 16.85 -2.39 -0.71
CA ARG A 133 15.31 -2.08 -0.52
C ARG A 133 13.98 -2.82 -1.28
N GLU A 134 12.69 -3.17 -0.71
CA GLU A 134 11.33 -4.07 -0.91
C GLU A 134 10.04 -4.27 0.18
N LYS A 135 8.71 -4.56 -0.15
CA LYS A 135 7.36 -4.71 0.66
C LYS A 135 6.70 -3.59 1.67
N HIS A 136 5.77 -2.61 1.34
CA HIS A 136 5.53 -1.29 2.13
C HIS A 136 4.34 -0.20 1.90
N THR A 137 4.41 1.19 2.26
CA THR A 137 3.56 2.48 1.85
C THR A 137 4.09 3.89 1.27
N THR A 138 3.16 4.90 1.04
CA THR A 138 3.27 6.26 0.38
C THR A 138 2.13 7.35 0.31
N THR A 139 2.47 8.64 -0.03
CA THR A 139 1.75 10.04 0.12
C THR A 139 2.36 11.43 -0.43
N LEU A 140 1.61 12.51 -0.78
CA LEU A 140 2.07 13.71 -1.61
C LEU A 140 2.13 15.15 -0.99
N LEU A 141 3.11 16.12 -1.08
CA LEU A 141 3.18 17.46 -0.39
C LEU A 141 2.74 18.85 -0.99
N PRO A 142 2.89 19.99 -0.24
CA PRO A 142 3.16 21.35 -0.78
C PRO A 142 4.63 21.92 -0.74
N ASP A 143 5.75 21.23 -0.33
CA ASP A 143 7.12 21.76 -0.62
C ASP A 143 8.04 21.14 -1.70
N GLY A 144 8.26 19.82 -1.83
CA GLY A 144 9.16 19.30 -2.89
C GLY A 144 9.62 17.86 -2.88
N ARG A 145 10.64 17.67 -2.06
CA ARG A 145 11.61 16.60 -1.80
C ARG A 145 11.17 15.05 -1.79
N VAL A 146 11.44 13.95 -1.02
CA VAL A 146 10.41 12.79 -0.79
C VAL A 146 10.54 12.14 0.55
N LEU A 147 9.74 11.11 0.88
CA LEU A 147 10.31 9.98 1.61
C LEU A 147 10.23 8.47 1.24
N ILE A 148 11.23 7.76 1.74
CA ILE A 148 11.44 6.32 1.79
C ILE A 148 12.21 6.02 3.07
N VAL A 149 12.04 4.76 3.42
CA VAL A 149 11.76 4.14 4.72
C VAL A 149 11.45 2.69 4.45
N GLY A 150 12.32 1.91 3.85
CA GLY A 150 12.47 0.65 4.52
C GLY A 150 13.83 0.11 4.32
N GLY A 151 14.50 -0.47 5.36
CA GLY A 151 15.82 -1.16 5.57
C GLY A 151 16.99 -0.38 6.12
N LEU A 152 18.00 -1.01 6.76
CA LEU A 152 18.77 -0.58 7.98
C LEU A 152 18.88 0.99 8.34
N GLN A 153 18.46 2.04 7.64
CA GLN A 153 18.46 3.49 8.00
C GLN A 153 17.52 4.12 6.90
N ALA A 154 17.50 5.43 6.63
CA ALA A 154 16.70 6.11 5.60
C ALA A 154 17.24 7.52 5.12
N ASP A 155 16.62 8.30 4.21
CA ASP A 155 17.32 9.21 3.22
C ASP A 155 16.54 10.62 2.86
N ILE A 156 16.68 11.43 1.73
CA ILE A 156 15.66 12.44 1.08
C ILE A 156 15.91 12.90 -0.43
N TYR A 157 15.05 13.52 -1.32
CA TYR A 157 15.44 14.05 -2.71
C TYR A 157 15.08 15.49 -3.15
N ASP A 158 15.55 15.98 -4.30
CA ASP A 158 15.16 17.20 -5.06
C ASP A 158 15.12 17.02 -6.67
N PRO A 159 14.18 17.25 -7.74
CA PRO A 159 14.64 17.28 -9.14
C PRO A 159 15.15 18.63 -9.53
N SER A 160 15.18 19.50 -8.55
CA SER A 160 16.23 20.42 -8.69
C SER A 160 17.55 19.62 -8.72
N THR A 161 17.86 18.66 -7.82
CA THR A 161 19.28 18.28 -7.61
C THR A 161 19.89 17.00 -8.15
N GLN A 162 19.36 15.79 -8.05
CA GLN A 162 20.18 14.59 -8.25
C GLN A 162 21.18 14.28 -7.11
N ILE A 163 21.35 15.09 -6.06
CA ILE A 163 22.53 14.93 -5.17
C ILE A 163 22.14 14.45 -3.77
N PHE A 164 22.14 13.11 -3.62
CA PHE A 164 21.49 12.22 -2.63
C PHE A 164 21.84 12.59 -1.11
N THR A 165 21.05 12.30 -0.03
CA THR A 165 21.27 12.74 1.39
C THR A 165 20.86 11.81 2.61
N GLN A 166 21.65 11.86 3.71
CA GLN A 166 21.52 11.28 5.09
C GLN A 166 20.97 12.30 6.12
N THR A 167 20.88 11.94 7.44
CA THR A 167 20.66 12.77 8.65
C THR A 167 21.36 12.12 10.03
N PRO A 168 21.50 12.64 11.33
CA PRO A 168 21.85 12.07 12.77
C PRO A 168 21.01 11.28 13.94
N ASN A 169 21.65 10.56 14.90
CA ASN A 169 21.15 9.73 16.06
C ASN A 169 20.23 8.43 15.97
N SER A 170 18.93 8.40 15.58
CA SER A 170 18.10 7.25 15.03
C SER A 170 17.72 5.90 15.81
N PRO A 171 16.86 4.97 15.25
CA PRO A 171 16.40 3.57 15.61
C PRO A 171 17.00 2.13 15.33
N THR A 172 17.10 1.26 16.36
CA THR A 172 17.22 -0.26 16.45
C THR A 172 16.26 -1.17 15.62
N ASN A 173 16.31 -0.97 14.33
CA ASN A 173 16.04 -1.77 13.14
C ASN A 173 14.73 -2.50 12.92
N ARG A 174 14.27 -2.53 11.65
CA ARG A 174 13.11 -1.77 11.17
C ARG A 174 12.47 -2.06 9.76
N SER A 175 11.82 -3.20 9.53
CA SER A 175 10.63 -3.68 8.70
C SER A 175 9.11 -3.34 8.57
N SER A 176 8.82 -3.26 7.27
CA SER A 176 7.79 -3.77 6.32
C SER A 176 6.46 -3.15 6.44
N HIS A 177 6.16 -2.02 5.77
CA HIS A 177 5.44 -1.09 6.64
C HIS A 177 4.57 0.02 6.09
N ALA A 178 3.97 0.69 7.09
CA ALA A 178 2.93 1.67 7.13
C ALA A 178 2.97 3.20 7.09
N ALA A 179 2.46 3.95 6.12
CA ALA A 179 2.61 5.39 6.06
C ALA A 179 1.51 6.17 5.28
N VAL A 180 1.12 7.37 5.76
CA VAL A 180 0.40 8.55 5.23
C VAL A 180 0.84 9.95 5.76
N LEU A 181 0.34 10.95 5.04
CA LEU A 181 0.30 12.39 5.05
C LEU A 181 0.19 13.14 6.48
N LEU A 182 0.09 14.50 6.58
CA LEU A 182 -0.50 15.36 7.66
C LEU A 182 -1.00 16.69 7.05
N PRO A 183 -2.16 17.27 7.49
CA PRO A 183 -2.74 18.59 7.22
C PRO A 183 -1.98 19.74 7.79
N ASP A 184 -1.20 19.48 8.83
CA ASP A 184 -0.22 20.46 9.26
C ASP A 184 1.12 20.20 8.70
N GLY A 185 1.52 18.97 8.89
CA GLY A 185 2.68 18.49 8.33
C GLY A 185 3.79 18.00 9.18
N THR A 186 3.66 17.60 10.42
CA THR A 186 4.60 16.56 10.85
C THR A 186 4.00 15.15 10.54
N VAL A 187 4.40 13.92 10.97
CA VAL A 187 3.72 12.62 10.58
C VAL A 187 3.33 11.70 11.78
N LEU A 188 2.39 10.73 11.66
CA LEU A 188 2.69 9.33 12.09
C LEU A 188 2.88 8.13 11.18
N ILE A 189 3.84 7.37 11.69
CA ILE A 189 4.13 5.99 11.40
C ILE A 189 4.85 5.51 12.79
N THR A 190 4.52 4.30 13.29
CA THR A 190 4.93 3.35 14.43
C THR A 190 5.96 2.13 14.27
N GLY A 191 5.55 0.84 14.19
CA GLY A 191 5.72 -0.29 15.12
C GLY A 191 6.96 -1.14 14.98
N GLY A 192 7.21 -1.61 13.78
CA GLY A 192 7.77 -2.92 13.34
C GLY A 192 8.92 -3.85 13.96
N TYR A 193 9.09 -5.16 13.59
CA TYR A 193 10.02 -6.37 13.81
C TYR A 193 11.52 -6.67 14.42
N ASN A 194 12.32 -5.92 15.19
CA ASN A 194 13.60 -6.29 15.99
C ASN A 194 14.37 -7.69 16.23
N GLY A 195 13.89 -8.95 16.05
CA GLY A 195 14.35 -10.31 16.60
C GLY A 195 13.47 -11.68 16.29
N ARG A 196 12.58 -12.35 17.11
CA ARG A 196 11.21 -13.00 16.86
C ARG A 196 9.94 -12.55 17.74
N ILE A 197 9.98 -11.70 18.83
CA ILE A 197 8.96 -10.84 19.62
C ILE A 197 8.50 -9.33 19.17
N PRO A 198 7.41 -9.03 18.40
CA PRO A 198 6.72 -7.68 18.13
C PRO A 198 6.27 -6.74 19.35
N ALA A 199 6.01 -5.38 19.61
CA ALA A 199 5.51 -3.88 19.38
C ALA A 199 4.14 -3.84 19.13
N SER A 200 3.49 -2.80 19.61
CA SER A 200 3.85 -1.82 20.68
C SER A 200 4.63 -0.39 20.55
N ASP A 201 5.99 0.02 20.53
CA ASP A 201 6.63 1.46 20.71
C ASP A 201 7.32 2.31 19.59
N ALA A 202 7.14 3.68 19.19
CA ALA A 202 6.70 4.56 17.89
C ALA A 202 7.07 6.06 17.76
N TRP A 203 7.11 6.80 16.62
CA TRP A 203 7.80 8.14 16.51
C TRP A 203 7.08 9.14 15.50
N VAL A 204 7.48 10.44 15.23
CA VAL A 204 6.74 11.52 14.38
C VAL A 204 7.85 12.26 13.44
N PHE A 205 7.67 12.77 12.17
CA PHE A 205 8.59 13.75 11.45
C PHE A 205 8.03 15.16 11.12
N ASN A 206 8.74 16.28 11.25
CA ASN A 206 8.43 17.73 11.03
C ASN A 206 9.25 18.48 9.91
N PRO A 207 8.58 19.21 8.99
CA PRO A 207 8.96 19.87 7.71
C PRO A 207 10.15 20.73 7.61
N SER A 208 10.51 21.12 8.78
CA SER A 208 11.36 22.23 8.95
C SER A 208 12.58 21.84 9.74
N THR A 209 12.60 20.72 10.46
CA THR A 209 13.73 20.49 11.35
C THR A 209 14.84 19.75 10.71
N ASN A 210 14.72 18.46 10.45
CA ASN A 210 15.97 17.72 10.58
C ASN A 210 16.49 17.77 12.04
N SER A 211 15.67 17.18 12.90
CA SER A 211 15.98 16.65 14.23
C SER A 211 14.72 15.87 14.64
N PHE A 212 14.77 14.52 14.62
CA PHE A 212 13.69 13.51 14.63
C PHE A 212 13.07 13.47 16.20
N THR A 213 11.99 12.76 16.73
CA THR A 213 11.21 12.55 18.15
C THR A 213 11.72 11.87 19.66
N LEU A 214 11.96 10.55 20.45
CA LEU A 214 11.36 9.09 21.28
C LEU A 214 10.02 8.92 22.47
N LEU A 215 8.77 9.53 22.52
CA LEU A 215 7.64 10.13 23.29
C LEU A 215 7.18 9.44 24.60
N SER A 216 5.88 9.09 24.59
CA SER A 216 5.17 8.79 25.80
C SER A 216 4.16 7.64 25.67
N ALA A 217 2.91 7.83 26.11
CA ALA A 217 2.06 6.68 26.43
C ALA A 217 1.48 6.02 25.17
N GLN A 218 0.73 4.95 25.32
CA GLN A 218 1.20 3.73 24.67
C GLN A 218 0.14 3.03 23.81
N MET A 219 0.43 2.68 22.53
CA MET A 219 -0.30 1.60 21.83
C MET A 219 -0.33 0.33 22.62
N LEU A 220 -1.49 -0.46 22.76
CA LEU A 220 -2.59 -2.00 24.90
C LEU A 220 -1.90 -3.54 25.20
N VAL A 221 -1.27 -4.50 24.23
CA VAL A 221 -1.16 -5.07 22.65
C VAL A 221 0.03 -4.60 21.85
N PRO A 222 0.86 -5.54 21.36
CA PRO A 222 1.69 -5.33 20.20
C PRO A 222 1.11 -5.91 18.81
N ARG A 223 1.36 -5.47 17.53
CA ARG A 223 0.74 -5.91 16.20
C ARG A 223 1.61 -5.60 14.91
N ALA A 224 2.11 -6.51 14.08
CA ALA A 224 2.93 -6.27 12.83
C ALA A 224 2.60 -6.61 11.31
N ASN A 225 1.80 -5.86 10.51
CA ASN A 225 1.41 -6.14 9.13
C ASN A 225 0.12 -5.38 8.70
N HIS A 226 0.13 -4.19 8.08
CA HIS A 226 -0.82 -3.14 8.54
C HIS A 226 -1.39 -1.98 7.68
N ALA A 227 -2.41 -1.13 8.05
CA ALA A 227 -3.32 -0.23 7.20
C ALA A 227 -4.21 0.81 7.91
N MET A 228 -4.29 2.06 7.40
CA MET A 228 -4.74 3.35 7.99
C MET A 228 -5.49 4.24 6.88
N THR A 229 -6.05 5.47 7.09
CA THR A 229 -6.87 6.33 6.09
C THR A 229 -7.16 7.87 6.44
N LEU A 230 -7.72 8.87 5.64
CA LEU A 230 -7.98 10.37 5.84
C LEU A 230 -9.37 10.96 6.16
N MET A 231 -9.98 10.54 7.27
CA MET A 231 -11.36 10.91 7.64
C MET A 231 -11.48 12.42 7.80
N LEU A 232 -12.28 13.17 7.03
CA LEU A 232 -12.36 14.66 7.03
C LEU A 232 -12.28 15.35 8.38
N ASN A 233 -12.63 14.64 9.44
CA ASN A 233 -12.63 15.18 10.76
C ASN A 233 -11.29 15.25 11.46
N GLY A 234 -10.30 14.48 11.04
CA GLY A 234 -9.04 14.59 11.73
C GLY A 234 -8.70 13.63 12.88
N THR A 235 -9.56 13.00 13.65
CA THR A 235 -9.12 12.12 14.76
C THR A 235 -8.91 10.58 14.39
N VAL A 236 -7.68 10.09 14.01
CA VAL A 236 -7.33 8.87 13.13
C VAL A 236 -7.49 7.50 13.76
N LEU A 237 -7.46 6.50 12.87
CA LEU A 237 -8.28 5.33 13.12
C LEU A 237 -7.86 4.00 12.50
N VAL A 238 -8.15 2.84 13.07
CA VAL A 238 -7.16 1.86 13.52
C VAL A 238 -7.54 0.45 13.06
N THR A 239 -7.01 -0.15 12.00
CA THR A 239 -7.57 -1.44 11.47
C THR A 239 -6.52 -2.53 10.97
N GLY A 240 -5.92 -3.64 11.52
CA GLY A 240 -6.24 -4.60 12.60
C GLY A 240 -5.22 -5.55 13.32
N GLY A 241 -4.40 -6.35 12.65
CA GLY A 241 -3.14 -7.01 13.15
C GLY A 241 -2.81 -8.31 13.94
N PHE A 242 -2.22 -9.40 13.29
CA PHE A 242 -1.74 -10.79 13.72
C PHE A 242 -1.21 -10.81 15.17
N SER A 243 -1.19 -11.86 16.01
CA SER A 243 -0.56 -11.80 17.34
C SER A 243 0.86 -12.24 17.50
N GLY A 244 1.59 -12.55 16.43
CA GLY A 244 2.79 -13.34 16.67
C GLY A 244 2.41 -14.73 17.19
N SER A 245 1.15 -14.94 17.60
CA SER A 245 0.51 -16.13 18.13
C SER A 245 -0.73 -16.57 17.32
N SER A 246 -1.96 -16.29 17.77
CA SER A 246 -3.22 -16.42 16.99
C SER A 246 -3.48 -15.13 16.19
N PRO A 247 -4.58 -14.99 15.41
CA PRO A 247 -5.59 -13.86 15.46
C PRO A 247 -6.63 -13.37 16.62
N HIS A 248 -6.90 -12.00 16.82
CA HIS A 248 -7.38 -11.17 18.05
C HIS A 248 -8.79 -10.51 17.97
N ASP A 249 -9.11 -9.73 19.04
CA ASP A 249 -10.38 -9.30 19.58
C ASP A 249 -10.71 -7.76 19.84
N THR A 250 -9.85 -6.73 19.95
CA THR A 250 -10.14 -5.41 20.67
C THR A 250 -10.50 -4.05 19.83
N VAL A 251 -10.39 -2.69 20.19
CA VAL A 251 -10.78 -1.36 19.44
C VAL A 251 -10.25 0.17 19.85
N ASP A 252 -9.76 1.16 18.98
CA ASP A 252 -8.60 2.19 19.22
C ASP A 252 -8.45 3.76 18.57
N ILE A 253 -8.81 5.03 19.06
CA ILE A 253 -8.50 6.48 18.49
C ILE A 253 -7.21 7.42 18.52
N TYR A 254 -6.82 8.14 17.42
CA TYR A 254 -6.03 9.40 17.52
C TYR A 254 -6.76 10.71 17.65
N ASP A 255 -5.95 11.63 18.14
CA ASP A 255 -5.99 13.05 17.92
C ASP A 255 -4.61 13.78 17.83
N PRO A 256 -4.41 14.80 16.95
CA PRO A 256 -3.11 15.38 16.59
C PRO A 256 -2.78 16.71 17.19
N ILE A 257 -3.78 17.15 17.88
CA ILE A 257 -3.78 18.28 18.71
C ILE A 257 -3.35 17.72 20.05
N GLN A 258 -3.84 16.53 20.42
CA GLN A 258 -3.78 16.08 21.78
C GLN A 258 -2.57 15.31 22.19
N GLN A 259 -2.25 14.18 21.55
CA GLN A 259 -1.53 13.21 22.38
C GLN A 259 -2.49 12.82 23.54
N THR A 260 -3.72 12.43 23.16
CA THR A 260 -4.47 11.32 23.74
C THR A 260 -5.01 10.38 22.69
N PHE A 261 -4.22 9.35 22.42
CA PHE A 261 -4.80 8.05 22.21
C PHE A 261 -5.98 7.66 23.21
N THR A 262 -6.85 6.73 22.78
CA THR A 262 -8.11 6.21 23.40
C THR A 262 -8.74 4.76 23.13
N SER A 263 -9.55 4.25 24.08
CA SER A 263 -10.01 2.82 24.15
C SER A 263 -11.51 2.54 23.79
N GLY A 264 -11.82 1.41 23.12
CA GLY A 264 -13.06 1.15 22.34
C GLY A 264 -14.05 -0.02 22.68
N HIS A 265 -15.04 -0.25 21.76
CA HIS A 265 -15.93 -1.43 21.45
C HIS A 265 -15.16 -2.72 21.00
N HIS A 266 -15.70 -3.55 20.06
CA HIS A 266 -15.23 -4.86 19.53
C HIS A 266 -15.92 -5.20 18.13
N MET A 267 -15.18 -5.30 16.99
CA MET A 267 -15.56 -5.69 15.55
C MET A 267 -16.03 -7.17 15.11
N LEU A 268 -17.11 -7.86 15.53
CA LEU A 268 -17.45 -9.37 15.48
C LEU A 268 -16.57 -10.54 14.90
N TYR A 269 -15.37 -10.30 14.39
CA TYR A 269 -14.38 -11.13 13.70
C TYR A 269 -13.47 -12.09 14.50
N HIS A 270 -12.20 -12.17 14.02
CA HIS A 270 -10.96 -12.88 14.46
C HIS A 270 -9.58 -13.00 13.62
N ARG A 271 -9.24 -12.20 12.54
CA ARG A 271 -8.54 -12.45 11.22
C ARG A 271 -7.15 -11.98 11.10
N ALA A 272 -6.41 -12.40 10.05
CA ALA A 272 -5.48 -11.53 9.30
C ALA A 272 -5.74 -10.95 7.85
N GLY A 273 -5.45 -9.64 7.51
CA GLY A 273 -4.19 -8.95 6.98
C GLY A 273 -3.98 -8.14 5.61
N HIS A 274 -4.76 -7.08 5.29
CA HIS A 274 -5.17 -6.17 4.14
C HIS A 274 -4.72 -4.75 3.52
N GLU A 275 -5.49 -4.05 2.62
CA GLU A 275 -5.39 -2.63 2.08
C GLU A 275 -6.09 -1.45 2.82
N ALA A 276 -6.28 -0.22 2.26
CA ALA A 276 -7.29 0.79 2.72
C ALA A 276 -7.68 1.79 1.57
N LEU A 277 -8.86 2.46 1.39
CA LEU A 277 -9.27 3.32 0.18
C LEU A 277 -10.08 4.66 0.51
N LEU A 278 -10.25 5.77 -0.32
CA LEU A 278 -11.01 7.13 -0.08
C LEU A 278 -12.40 7.14 -0.81
N LEU A 279 -13.32 6.16 -0.64
CA LEU A 279 -14.76 6.33 -1.05
C LEU A 279 -15.28 7.51 -0.25
N GLY A 280 -15.95 8.52 -0.79
CA GLY A 280 -16.42 9.62 0.06
C GLY A 280 -17.85 9.57 0.39
N ASP A 281 -18.29 8.33 0.60
CA ASP A 281 -19.36 8.14 1.53
C ASP A 281 -18.72 8.48 2.84
N GLY A 282 -17.68 7.78 3.29
CA GLY A 282 -17.25 7.96 4.65
C GLY A 282 -17.92 6.89 5.52
N ARG A 283 -18.58 5.86 4.92
CA ARG A 283 -18.68 4.48 5.51
C ARG A 283 -17.19 3.95 5.50
N VAL A 284 -16.75 2.77 4.98
CA VAL A 284 -15.30 2.35 4.86
C VAL A 284 -15.22 0.92 4.28
N GLN A 285 -14.89 0.67 2.99
CA GLN A 285 -14.87 -0.75 2.46
C GLN A 285 -13.53 -1.54 2.22
N VAL A 286 -13.38 -2.72 2.86
CA VAL A 286 -12.21 -3.62 3.16
C VAL A 286 -12.28 -5.03 2.63
N ILE A 287 -11.62 -5.35 1.55
CA ILE A 287 -12.08 -6.43 0.69
C ILE A 287 -11.10 -7.65 0.66
N GLY A 288 -11.06 -8.57 1.67
CA GLY A 288 -10.29 -9.88 1.64
C GLY A 288 -9.83 -10.55 3.00
N GLY A 289 -8.88 -11.50 3.05
CA GLY A 289 -8.33 -12.05 4.32
C GLY A 289 -7.48 -13.33 4.32
N THR A 290 -6.92 -13.72 5.47
CA THR A 290 -6.67 -15.08 6.02
C THR A 290 -6.78 -15.04 7.52
N THR A 291 -7.56 -15.93 8.11
CA THR A 291 -7.69 -16.17 9.55
C THR A 291 -7.14 -17.60 9.92
N LEU A 292 -7.26 -18.24 11.13
CA LEU A 292 -6.95 -19.71 11.39
C LEU A 292 -8.21 -20.49 11.16
N GLU A 293 -9.33 -19.86 11.53
CA GLU A 293 -10.62 -20.48 11.49
C GLU A 293 -10.83 -21.07 10.10
N SER A 294 -10.68 -20.28 9.04
CA SER A 294 -11.61 -20.45 7.96
C SER A 294 -11.19 -21.16 6.71
N GLY A 295 -10.32 -22.15 6.75
CA GLY A 295 -9.92 -22.84 5.53
C GLY A 295 -9.43 -21.77 4.55
N PHE A 296 -10.31 -21.30 3.67
CA PHE A 296 -10.34 -19.93 3.16
C PHE A 296 -11.83 -19.40 3.09
N LEU A 297 -12.25 -18.31 3.81
CA LEU A 297 -13.61 -17.78 4.27
C LEU A 297 -14.29 -16.81 3.32
N ASP A 298 -15.58 -16.48 3.48
CA ASP A 298 -16.40 -15.83 2.43
C ASP A 298 -17.05 -14.44 2.69
N ILE A 299 -16.99 -13.85 3.88
CA ILE A 299 -17.71 -12.72 4.52
C ILE A 299 -16.96 -11.31 4.80
N ASN A 300 -16.93 -10.22 3.94
CA ASN A 300 -16.71 -8.68 4.11
C ASN A 300 -17.21 -8.10 5.45
N GLU A 301 -17.07 -6.77 5.73
CA GLU A 301 -17.95 -5.97 6.61
C GLU A 301 -19.02 -4.82 5.88
N VAL A 302 -20.12 -3.89 6.13
CA VAL A 302 -20.65 -2.40 6.60
C VAL A 302 -20.90 -1.67 8.02
N TYR A 303 -20.42 -0.39 8.24
CA TYR A 303 -20.54 0.53 9.46
C TYR A 303 -20.64 2.07 9.15
N ASP A 304 -21.00 2.98 10.10
CA ASP A 304 -20.99 4.49 10.04
C ASP A 304 -20.32 5.30 11.25
N PRO A 305 -19.84 6.57 11.14
CA PRO A 305 -19.18 7.88 12.69
C PRO A 305 -20.24 8.49 13.66
N ASP A 306 -21.25 9.14 13.10
CA ASP A 306 -22.63 9.27 13.52
C ASP A 306 -23.17 7.97 14.18
N THR A 307 -22.47 6.82 14.06
CA THR A 307 -22.79 5.62 14.82
C THR A 307 -21.63 4.95 15.55
N THR A 308 -20.44 4.98 14.98
CA THR A 308 -19.28 4.21 15.47
C THR A 308 -19.53 2.68 15.55
N ASN A 309 -20.39 2.23 14.63
CA ASN A 309 -20.99 0.90 14.58
C ASN A 309 -21.23 0.35 13.18
N TRP A 310 -21.52 -0.94 13.18
CA TRP A 310 -21.27 -2.00 12.21
C TRP A 310 -22.61 -2.81 12.01
N SER A 311 -22.78 -3.55 10.91
CA SER A 311 -24.01 -4.24 10.42
C SER A 311 -23.79 -5.66 9.80
N VAL A 312 -24.24 -5.97 8.55
CA VAL A 312 -23.75 -7.11 7.71
C VAL A 312 -23.75 -6.63 6.19
N ASP A 313 -23.13 -7.29 5.15
CA ASP A 313 -22.67 -6.70 3.84
C ASP A 313 -22.38 -7.71 2.68
N SER A 314 -21.26 -7.78 1.95
CA SER A 314 -21.21 -8.29 0.54
C SER A 314 -21.38 -9.78 0.05
N GLN A 315 -20.45 -10.44 -0.71
CA GLN A 315 -19.99 -11.87 -0.49
C GLN A 315 -19.30 -12.58 -1.68
N MET A 316 -18.43 -13.53 -1.28
CA MET A 316 -17.57 -14.54 -1.90
C MET A 316 -17.89 -16.01 -2.26
N SER A 317 -16.87 -16.61 -2.93
CA SER A 317 -16.84 -17.80 -3.81
C SER A 317 -15.51 -18.65 -3.82
N GLU A 318 -14.29 -18.16 -4.18
CA GLU A 318 -13.03 -18.98 -4.29
C GLU A 318 -11.73 -18.29 -3.77
N ASN A 319 -10.93 -18.92 -2.93
CA ASN A 319 -10.73 -18.38 -1.58
C ASN A 319 -9.30 -17.95 -1.13
N ARG A 320 -9.00 -16.64 -1.00
CA ARG A 320 -7.71 -15.99 -1.31
C ARG A 320 -6.76 -15.35 -0.26
N SER A 321 -5.49 -15.24 -0.49
CA SER A 321 -4.68 -14.08 -0.07
C SER A 321 -4.31 -13.17 -1.33
N GLY A 322 -3.33 -12.23 -1.41
CA GLY A 322 -2.81 -11.38 -2.54
C GLY A 322 -3.18 -9.97 -3.04
N MET A 323 -4.38 -9.41 -2.95
CA MET A 323 -4.90 -8.41 -3.92
C MET A 323 -4.65 -6.88 -3.74
N THR A 324 -4.19 -6.13 -4.75
CA THR A 324 -3.93 -4.66 -4.66
C THR A 324 -5.18 -3.85 -4.57
N ALA A 325 -5.29 -2.63 -4.01
CA ALA A 325 -6.37 -1.63 -4.09
C ALA A 325 -5.88 -0.29 -4.72
N THR A 326 -6.79 0.59 -5.12
CA THR A 326 -6.59 1.83 -5.92
C THR A 326 -7.83 2.49 -6.50
N LEU A 327 -8.21 3.75 -6.25
CA LEU A 327 -9.37 4.58 -6.80
C LEU A 327 -8.82 5.31 -8.26
N LEU A 328 -9.26 5.82 -9.55
CA LEU A 328 -10.18 5.87 -10.91
C LEU A 328 -11.74 5.90 -11.28
N ARG A 329 -12.30 6.73 -12.15
CA ARG A 329 -13.30 7.73 -11.71
C ARG A 329 -14.65 7.40 -10.99
N ARG A 330 -15.79 6.97 -11.58
CA ARG A 330 -17.28 6.95 -11.24
C ARG A 330 -18.09 6.60 -9.94
N GLY A 331 -17.61 6.02 -8.82
CA GLY A 331 -18.43 5.19 -7.89
C GLY A 331 -17.94 3.76 -7.44
N SER A 332 -18.01 2.73 -8.30
CA SER A 332 -17.54 1.28 -8.26
C SER A 332 -16.04 0.85 -8.01
N ILE A 333 -15.54 -0.37 -7.71
CA ILE A 333 -14.13 -0.65 -7.14
C ILE A 333 -13.10 -1.36 -8.14
N LEU A 334 -12.40 -2.55 -7.93
CA LEU A 334 -11.70 -3.51 -8.90
C LEU A 334 -10.67 -4.67 -8.48
N VAL A 335 -10.94 -5.65 -7.60
CA VAL A 335 -10.11 -6.79 -7.04
C VAL A 335 -9.55 -8.04 -7.79
N ALA A 336 -8.27 -8.43 -7.64
CA ALA A 336 -7.71 -9.68 -8.26
C ALA A 336 -7.08 -10.86 -7.36
N GLY A 337 -6.64 -11.99 -7.93
CA GLY A 337 -5.75 -13.13 -7.46
C GLY A 337 -5.60 -14.01 -6.18
N GLY A 338 -4.74 -15.08 -6.26
CA GLY A 338 -4.76 -16.33 -5.43
C GLY A 338 -3.41 -17.09 -4.86
N LEU A 339 -2.84 -17.88 -3.74
CA LEU A 339 -2.88 -18.57 -2.21
C LEU A 339 -4.18 -18.94 -1.19
N THR A 340 -5.00 -19.99 -0.82
CA THR A 340 -5.70 -21.34 -1.02
C THR A 340 -5.20 -22.76 -0.57
N GLY A 341 -4.11 -22.93 0.21
CA GLY A 341 -3.33 -24.20 0.20
C GLY A 341 -1.88 -24.07 -0.35
N ASN A 342 -1.58 -24.52 -1.61
CA ASN A 342 -0.20 -24.49 -2.20
C ASN A 342 0.22 -24.04 -3.68
N LYS A 343 -0.62 -23.94 -4.77
CA LYS A 343 -0.34 -23.20 -6.09
C LYS A 343 -0.94 -21.77 -6.02
N THR A 344 -1.59 -20.99 -6.94
CA THR A 344 -2.23 -19.63 -6.60
C THR A 344 -3.73 -19.11 -7.33
N ILE A 345 -4.82 -19.81 -7.85
CA ILE A 345 -6.06 -19.67 -8.86
C ILE A 345 -6.21 -18.95 -10.30
N GLN A 346 -7.37 -18.87 -11.02
CA GLN A 346 -7.71 -17.76 -11.99
C GLN A 346 -9.15 -17.10 -12.05
N THR A 347 -9.45 -15.97 -11.32
CA THR A 347 -10.81 -15.33 -11.18
C THR A 347 -10.93 -13.81 -10.64
N ALA A 348 -12.00 -13.00 -10.89
CA ALA A 348 -12.21 -11.46 -10.91
C ALA A 348 -13.68 -11.00 -10.83
N GLU A 349 -14.20 -9.95 -10.17
CA GLU A 349 -15.68 -9.68 -10.07
C GLU A 349 -16.07 -8.14 -10.08
N ILE A 350 -17.29 -7.59 -9.83
CA ILE A 350 -17.65 -6.10 -9.94
C ILE A 350 -18.86 -5.48 -9.04
N LEU A 351 -18.82 -5.32 -7.69
CA LEU A 351 -19.66 -4.57 -6.64
C LEU A 351 -20.02 -3.04 -6.81
N ASP A 352 -20.85 -2.44 -5.88
CA ASP A 352 -21.93 -1.40 -6.04
C ASP A 352 -22.60 -0.77 -4.63
N PRO A 353 -22.87 0.52 -4.07
CA PRO A 353 -23.49 0.70 -2.74
C PRO A 353 -24.94 1.15 -2.67
N THR A 354 -25.34 1.72 -3.77
CA THR A 354 -26.72 2.04 -4.12
C THR A 354 -27.40 0.74 -4.53
N THR A 355 -26.65 -0.38 -4.41
CA THR A 355 -26.79 -1.56 -5.25
C THR A 355 -26.22 -2.83 -4.63
N HIS A 356 -24.93 -3.05 -4.58
CA HIS A 356 -24.39 -4.18 -3.87
C HIS A 356 -24.67 -5.71 -4.49
N THR A 357 -24.55 -6.34 -5.78
CA THR A 357 -24.68 -7.94 -6.19
C THR A 357 -23.92 -9.05 -7.32
N PHE A 358 -22.62 -9.63 -7.68
CA PHE A 358 -21.04 -9.31 -8.10
C PHE A 358 -20.14 -8.93 -9.49
N THR A 359 -20.28 -8.14 -10.71
CA THR A 359 -20.47 -8.43 -12.32
C THR A 359 -19.38 -8.69 -13.44
N SER A 360 -19.25 -9.85 -14.18
CA SER A 360 -19.82 -10.50 -15.43
C SER A 360 -19.06 -10.47 -16.82
N LEU A 361 -17.82 -11.03 -16.97
CA LEU A 361 -16.80 -10.54 -17.94
C LEU A 361 -15.60 -11.47 -18.55
N GLY A 362 -15.07 -12.64 -18.04
CA GLY A 362 -14.02 -13.56 -18.71
C GLY A 362 -12.69 -14.01 -17.96
N ASN A 363 -11.58 -14.55 -18.58
CA ASN A 363 -10.31 -15.01 -17.87
C ASN A 363 -8.85 -14.91 -18.48
N MET A 364 -7.82 -15.00 -17.60
CA MET A 364 -6.38 -14.66 -17.74
C MET A 364 -5.58 -15.58 -18.65
N GLN A 365 -4.88 -15.02 -19.67
CA GLN A 365 -4.16 -15.83 -20.66
C GLN A 365 -2.63 -16.12 -20.47
N VAL A 366 -2.02 -15.91 -19.27
CA VAL A 366 -0.78 -16.49 -18.60
C VAL A 366 -0.74 -15.96 -17.08
N ALA A 367 0.25 -16.25 -16.16
CA ALA A 367 0.38 -16.63 -14.65
C ALA A 367 0.60 -15.83 -13.15
N ARG A 368 -0.17 -15.56 -11.98
CA ARG A 368 -0.06 -14.38 -10.90
C ARG A 368 0.30 -14.28 -9.27
N ASN A 369 1.44 -13.66 -8.73
CA ASN A 369 1.76 -13.13 -7.32
C ASN A 369 2.99 -12.09 -7.08
N GLN A 370 2.98 -10.72 -7.28
CA GLN A 370 3.75 -9.57 -6.57
C GLN A 370 3.45 -8.04 -7.09
N GLN A 371 2.53 -7.19 -6.46
CA GLN A 371 1.38 -6.23 -6.76
C GLN A 371 0.88 -4.74 -5.89
N THR A 372 0.96 -3.27 -5.99
CA THR A 372 1.19 -1.87 -6.88
C THR A 372 0.07 -1.14 -7.71
N ASP A 373 -0.76 -0.24 -7.19
CA ASP A 373 -1.64 0.60 -8.06
C ASP A 373 -1.52 2.17 -8.13
N THR A 374 -0.51 2.81 -8.76
CA THR A 374 -0.78 4.21 -9.27
C THR A 374 -2.07 4.22 -10.08
N LEU A 375 -2.89 5.24 -9.93
CA LEU A 375 -3.86 5.87 -10.82
C LEU A 375 -3.21 6.83 -11.87
N LEU A 376 -3.89 7.25 -12.96
CA LEU A 376 -3.32 8.04 -14.10
C LEU A 376 -4.15 9.29 -14.64
N VAL A 377 -3.63 9.93 -15.72
CA VAL A 377 -4.13 11.03 -16.56
C VAL A 377 -5.37 10.68 -17.41
N ASP A 378 -5.47 10.28 -18.67
CA ASP A 378 -6.78 10.26 -19.43
C ASP A 378 -7.92 9.20 -19.18
N GLY A 379 -7.75 8.11 -18.41
CA GLY A 379 -8.76 7.13 -17.94
C GLY A 379 -8.23 5.74 -17.44
N LYS A 380 -7.23 5.16 -18.15
CA LYS A 380 -6.37 3.92 -18.13
C LYS A 380 -5.23 3.35 -17.16
N VAL A 381 -5.49 2.26 -16.35
CA VAL A 381 -4.72 1.14 -15.58
C VAL A 381 -3.68 0.17 -16.19
N LEU A 382 -2.37 0.50 -16.14
CA LEU A 382 -1.26 -0.47 -16.30
C LEU A 382 -1.23 -1.54 -15.25
N LEU A 383 -0.45 -2.65 -15.45
CA LEU A 383 0.27 -3.53 -14.52
C LEU A 383 1.61 -4.29 -14.98
N ALA A 384 2.80 -4.10 -14.36
CA ALA A 384 4.13 -4.75 -14.74
C ALA A 384 4.66 -6.01 -13.93
N ALA A 385 6.00 -6.20 -13.69
CA ALA A 385 6.85 -7.26 -13.02
C ALA A 385 6.34 -8.61 -12.33
N GLY A 386 6.92 -9.33 -11.25
CA GLY A 386 6.81 -10.80 -10.70
C GLY A 386 5.78 -11.49 -9.52
N SER A 387 5.14 -12.77 -9.20
CA SER A 387 5.01 -14.38 -9.44
C SER A 387 3.76 -15.02 -10.12
N THR A 388 3.78 -16.34 -10.43
CA THR A 388 3.04 -17.49 -9.83
C THR A 388 3.74 -18.10 -8.66
N ASP A 389 4.56 -19.10 -8.90
CA ASP A 389 4.92 -20.11 -7.93
C ASP A 389 6.32 -20.75 -8.18
N ALA A 390 6.56 -21.73 -9.10
CA ALA A 390 7.82 -22.55 -9.12
C ALA A 390 9.12 -21.78 -9.44
N VAL A 391 9.20 -21.30 -10.69
CA VAL A 391 10.01 -20.14 -11.07
C VAL A 391 9.06 -18.94 -10.83
N PHE A 392 8.53 -18.11 -11.76
CA PHE A 392 8.93 -16.90 -12.50
C PHE A 392 8.22 -16.57 -13.88
N LEU A 393 8.11 -15.38 -14.56
CA LEU A 393 7.41 -15.12 -15.91
C LEU A 393 8.17 -14.15 -16.86
N ARG A 394 7.63 -13.58 -18.01
CA ARG A 394 8.21 -12.36 -18.65
C ARG A 394 7.38 -11.55 -19.74
N SER A 395 6.22 -10.86 -19.48
CA SER A 395 5.44 -9.97 -20.46
C SER A 395 4.21 -9.12 -19.93
N ALA A 396 3.09 -8.65 -20.65
CA ALA A 396 1.82 -7.81 -20.24
C ALA A 396 1.06 -6.85 -21.34
N GLU A 397 -0.01 -5.98 -21.16
CA GLU A 397 -1.53 -5.82 -21.49
C GLU A 397 -2.41 -4.56 -20.98
N LEU A 398 -3.20 -3.74 -21.69
CA LEU A 398 -3.81 -2.40 -21.27
C LEU A 398 -5.40 -2.21 -21.33
N PHE A 399 -6.18 -2.41 -20.23
CA PHE A 399 -7.69 -2.33 -19.98
C PHE A 399 -8.58 -1.20 -20.62
N ASP A 400 -9.92 -0.96 -20.36
CA ASP A 400 -10.64 0.33 -20.79
C ASP A 400 -11.96 1.04 -20.15
N PRO A 401 -12.64 0.75 -18.97
CA PRO A 401 -14.05 0.37 -18.49
C PRO A 401 -15.32 -0.33 -19.04
N ALA A 402 -15.97 -0.04 -20.18
CA ALA A 402 -17.36 -0.51 -20.42
C ALA A 402 -17.53 -1.96 -20.95
N SER A 403 -17.41 -2.20 -22.25
CA SER A 403 -17.21 -3.47 -22.99
C SER A 403 -16.07 -4.44 -22.53
N ASN A 404 -15.59 -4.32 -21.28
CA ASN A 404 -14.83 -5.27 -20.42
C ASN A 404 -14.24 -6.56 -21.03
N SER A 405 -12.90 -6.62 -21.16
CA SER A 405 -12.10 -7.79 -21.62
C SER A 405 -10.58 -7.47 -21.56
N PHE A 406 -9.61 -8.38 -21.85
CA PHE A 406 -8.16 -8.12 -21.63
C PHE A 406 -7.18 -8.60 -22.80
N THR A 407 -6.18 -7.79 -23.29
CA THR A 407 -5.14 -8.00 -24.39
C THR A 407 -3.78 -7.13 -24.26
N LEU A 408 -2.69 -7.33 -25.11
CA LEU A 408 -1.19 -6.99 -25.24
C LEU A 408 -0.32 -5.73 -26.22
N THR A 409 0.95 -6.22 -25.52
CA THR A 409 2.55 -6.08 -25.51
C THR A 409 3.58 -7.00 -24.73
N GLY A 410 4.74 -6.45 -24.29
CA GLY A 410 6.07 -6.53 -24.98
C GLY A 410 7.37 -5.93 -24.26
N SER A 411 8.54 -6.57 -24.48
CA SER A 411 9.49 -7.12 -23.46
C SER A 411 10.62 -6.28 -22.75
N LEU A 412 10.95 -6.54 -21.46
CA LEU A 412 12.10 -6.16 -20.58
C LEU A 412 13.43 -6.88 -21.06
N ALA A 413 14.58 -6.70 -20.37
CA ALA A 413 15.87 -7.40 -20.64
C ALA A 413 16.49 -8.14 -19.41
N THR A 414 15.91 -8.12 -18.20
CA THR A 414 16.11 -9.13 -17.12
C THR A 414 14.77 -9.50 -16.45
N ALA A 415 14.72 -9.91 -15.16
CA ALA A 415 13.62 -10.74 -14.64
C ALA A 415 13.45 -10.73 -13.08
N ARG A 416 12.23 -10.60 -12.45
CA ARG A 416 11.94 -9.67 -11.28
C ARG A 416 10.98 -9.80 -9.97
N LYS A 417 11.31 -9.63 -8.62
CA LYS A 417 10.39 -9.41 -7.40
C LYS A 417 10.53 -8.16 -6.45
N SER A 418 9.78 -8.03 -5.37
CA SER A 418 9.52 -6.89 -4.39
C SER A 418 9.53 -5.19 -4.53
N HIS A 419 9.14 -4.12 -5.40
CA HIS A 419 8.38 -3.53 -6.69
C HIS A 419 7.09 -2.42 -6.89
N THR A 420 6.57 -1.10 -6.46
CA THR A 420 6.63 0.53 -6.01
C THR A 420 5.93 1.70 -6.91
N ALA A 421 4.77 1.79 -7.56
CA ALA A 421 4.42 2.84 -8.60
C ALA A 421 4.44 4.49 -8.38
N THR A 422 5.39 5.27 -7.75
CA THR A 422 5.20 6.74 -7.27
C THR A 422 4.98 8.01 -8.16
N LEU A 423 3.85 8.63 -8.47
CA LEU A 423 3.65 9.82 -9.39
C LEU A 423 4.11 11.35 -9.40
N LEU A 424 5.20 11.83 -10.06
CA LEU A 424 5.80 13.18 -10.33
C LEU A 424 5.30 14.55 -10.89
N GLN A 425 6.09 15.30 -11.70
CA GLN A 425 6.08 16.69 -12.32
C GLN A 425 5.57 16.71 -13.85
N ASP A 426 5.99 17.29 -15.00
CA ASP A 426 5.19 17.35 -16.33
C ASP A 426 3.71 16.81 -16.68
N ASN A 427 2.77 16.51 -15.76
CA ASN A 427 1.37 15.98 -15.74
C ASN A 427 0.93 14.74 -16.48
N ASN A 428 1.65 13.66 -16.27
CA ASN A 428 2.11 12.73 -17.28
C ASN A 428 3.06 11.70 -16.58
N ARG A 429 4.34 11.51 -16.96
CA ARG A 429 5.41 10.47 -16.57
C ARG A 429 5.38 9.40 -15.32
N VAL A 430 6.21 8.23 -15.18
CA VAL A 430 6.25 6.81 -14.41
C VAL A 430 7.65 6.09 -14.18
N LEU A 431 8.30 6.17 -13.01
CA LEU A 431 9.60 5.49 -12.65
C LEU A 431 9.70 3.93 -12.79
N ILE A 432 10.86 3.25 -12.59
CA ILE A 432 11.10 1.88 -12.04
C ILE A 432 12.54 1.62 -11.37
N THR A 433 12.78 0.85 -10.24
CA THR A 433 14.06 0.73 -9.34
C THR A 433 14.44 -0.52 -8.40
N GLY A 434 15.68 -1.09 -8.23
CA GLY A 434 16.17 -2.14 -7.21
C GLY A 434 15.85 -3.70 -7.32
N GLY A 435 16.38 -4.71 -6.52
CA GLY A 435 16.18 -6.23 -6.69
C GLY A 435 17.12 -7.45 -6.17
N LYS A 436 16.65 -8.61 -5.61
CA LYS A 436 17.37 -9.98 -5.53
C LYS A 436 17.13 -11.16 -6.60
N SER A 437 17.98 -11.64 -7.57
CA SER A 437 17.69 -12.69 -8.70
C SER A 437 18.35 -14.09 -8.65
N ALA A 438 19.29 -14.54 -9.52
CA ALA A 438 20.13 -15.75 -9.27
C ALA A 438 21.67 -15.58 -8.93
N THR A 439 22.27 -14.39 -8.96
CA THR A 439 23.74 -14.06 -8.93
C THR A 439 24.27 -12.84 -8.05
N GLY A 440 23.87 -11.56 -8.26
CA GLY A 440 24.27 -10.39 -7.44
C GLY A 440 23.07 -9.56 -6.92
N ASP A 441 23.16 -8.34 -6.44
CA ASP A 441 23.18 -7.06 -7.19
C ASP A 441 23.47 -7.00 -8.71
N GLN A 442 22.40 -6.80 -9.52
CA GLN A 442 22.58 -5.86 -10.68
C GLN A 442 22.87 -4.45 -10.08
N THR A 443 23.11 -3.52 -10.97
CA THR A 443 23.15 -2.10 -10.70
C THR A 443 22.17 -1.28 -11.60
N SER A 444 21.03 -1.82 -12.11
CA SER A 444 20.14 -1.24 -13.19
C SER A 444 18.55 -0.97 -13.04
N ALA A 445 17.98 0.16 -13.57
CA ALA A 445 16.60 0.73 -13.45
C ALA A 445 15.85 1.23 -14.70
N GLU A 446 14.55 1.72 -14.65
CA GLU A 446 13.41 1.65 -15.69
C GLU A 446 12.18 2.83 -15.93
N ILE A 447 12.06 3.77 -16.99
CA ILE A 447 11.03 4.87 -17.56
C ILE A 447 9.84 4.44 -18.54
N TYR A 448 8.54 4.27 -18.25
CA TYR A 448 7.50 4.02 -19.33
C TYR A 448 7.33 5.12 -20.44
N ASP A 449 6.51 4.98 -21.48
CA ASP A 449 5.64 6.13 -21.80
C ASP A 449 4.19 5.88 -22.27
N SER A 450 3.15 6.43 -21.63
CA SER A 450 1.74 6.09 -21.91
C SER A 450 1.13 6.54 -23.24
N SER A 451 1.86 7.17 -24.18
CA SER A 451 1.34 7.54 -25.52
C SER A 451 1.91 6.73 -26.69
N HIS A 452 3.23 6.72 -26.92
CA HIS A 452 3.85 5.73 -27.82
C HIS A 452 3.92 4.33 -27.15
N GLY A 453 3.79 4.24 -25.80
CA GLY A 453 3.76 3.00 -25.04
C GLY A 453 5.10 2.20 -25.00
N ALA A 454 6.30 2.69 -24.59
CA ALA A 454 7.61 1.99 -24.88
C ALA A 454 8.72 2.04 -23.75
N PHE A 455 9.85 1.29 -23.85
CA PHE A 455 10.96 1.11 -22.83
C PHE A 455 12.51 1.38 -23.37
N SER A 456 13.64 1.75 -22.61
CA SER A 456 15.07 2.22 -23.06
C SER A 456 16.43 2.11 -22.13
N VAL A 457 17.42 3.09 -21.88
CA VAL A 457 18.69 3.02 -20.94
C VAL A 457 19.54 4.31 -20.46
N THR A 458 20.11 4.40 -19.20
CA THR A 458 21.39 5.14 -18.71
C THR A 458 22.33 4.36 -17.63
N SER A 459 22.94 4.89 -16.50
CA SER A 459 23.93 4.34 -15.46
C SER A 459 23.41 4.04 -13.99
N ALA A 460 24.19 3.80 -12.90
CA ALA A 460 23.82 2.83 -11.83
C ALA A 460 23.38 3.31 -10.38
N MET A 461 23.62 2.57 -9.26
CA MET A 461 23.46 2.98 -7.80
C MET A 461 24.59 2.41 -6.89
N ASN A 462 24.58 2.65 -5.56
CA ASN A 462 25.75 2.47 -4.66
C ASN A 462 25.82 1.14 -3.87
N GLU A 463 24.75 0.63 -3.26
CA GLU A 463 24.72 -0.70 -2.59
C GLU A 463 23.43 -1.47 -2.92
N GLY A 464 23.47 -2.74 -3.27
CA GLY A 464 22.33 -3.33 -4.00
C GLY A 464 21.12 -3.82 -3.22
N ARG A 465 19.88 -3.31 -3.56
CA ARG A 465 18.40 -3.42 -3.14
C ARG A 465 17.49 -4.70 -3.00
N SER A 466 17.00 -5.07 -1.77
CA SER A 466 15.66 -5.62 -1.34
C SER A 466 15.26 -5.10 0.12
N LEU A 467 14.03 -4.92 0.64
CA LEU A 467 13.25 -4.38 1.87
C LEU A 467 12.83 -2.81 2.20
N HIS A 468 11.78 -2.03 1.67
CA HIS A 468 11.64 -0.50 1.48
C HIS A 468 10.32 0.46 1.47
N THR A 469 10.07 1.52 0.57
CA THR A 469 8.96 2.64 0.39
C THR A 469 9.04 3.70 -0.78
N ALA A 470 8.22 4.83 -0.93
CA ALA A 470 8.23 5.85 -2.07
C ALA A 470 7.66 7.33 -2.08
N THR A 471 7.27 7.99 -1.01
CA THR A 471 6.41 9.20 -0.79
C THR A 471 6.68 10.64 -1.34
N LEU A 472 5.87 11.22 -2.21
CA LEU A 472 6.01 12.61 -2.69
C LEU A 472 6.00 13.83 -1.74
N LEU A 473 6.86 14.84 -2.02
CA LEU A 473 6.72 16.30 -1.82
C LEU A 473 6.05 17.32 -2.85
N SER A 474 6.59 18.11 -3.82
CA SER A 474 5.81 19.04 -4.77
C SER A 474 6.53 20.16 -5.57
N ASN A 475 7.46 20.96 -5.02
CA ASN A 475 8.73 21.33 -5.64
C ASN A 475 9.01 20.82 -7.07
N GLY A 476 9.84 19.78 -7.03
CA GLY A 476 9.74 18.69 -7.95
C GLY A 476 9.26 17.49 -7.13
N THR A 477 9.96 16.49 -6.55
CA THR A 477 11.27 15.96 -6.16
C THR A 477 10.95 14.60 -5.45
N VAL A 478 11.85 13.59 -5.26
CA VAL A 478 11.70 12.26 -4.59
C VAL A 478 12.82 11.35 -3.91
N LEU A 479 13.27 11.57 -2.66
CA LEU A 479 13.97 10.58 -1.75
C LEU A 479 13.94 9.10 -2.14
N VAL A 480 15.08 8.38 -2.02
CA VAL A 480 15.03 6.92 -1.79
C VAL A 480 15.93 6.18 -0.75
N ALA A 481 15.33 5.39 0.16
CA ALA A 481 15.84 4.98 1.49
C ALA A 481 15.79 3.53 2.02
N GLY A 482 16.75 3.24 2.92
CA GLY A 482 17.00 2.07 3.74
C GLY A 482 17.50 0.70 3.18
N GLY A 483 16.60 -0.22 3.18
CA GLY A 483 16.44 -1.63 2.82
C GLY A 483 17.40 -2.66 3.36
N ARG A 484 17.46 -3.77 2.67
CA ARG A 484 18.22 -4.98 2.91
C ARG A 484 19.05 -5.39 1.70
N ASN A 485 20.32 -5.72 1.94
CA ASN A 485 21.21 -6.41 1.02
C ASN A 485 21.56 -7.78 1.63
N GLY A 486 21.55 -8.88 0.89
CA GLY A 486 21.35 -10.27 1.37
C GLY A 486 20.36 -10.45 2.53
N ALA A 487 20.88 -10.88 3.69
CA ALA A 487 20.16 -10.96 4.96
C ALA A 487 20.19 -9.63 5.72
N ASN A 488 21.14 -8.77 5.35
CA ASN A 488 21.54 -7.57 6.03
C ASN A 488 20.53 -6.49 5.74
N PRO A 489 19.88 -5.96 6.74
CA PRO A 489 19.24 -4.66 6.65
C PRO A 489 20.38 -3.64 6.27
N LEU A 490 20.09 -2.39 5.91
CA LEU A 490 21.07 -1.34 5.57
C LEU A 490 20.88 0.18 5.79
N LYS A 491 22.02 0.87 5.82
CA LYS A 491 22.16 2.23 6.34
C LYS A 491 22.29 3.46 5.43
N THR A 492 23.32 3.50 4.60
CA THR A 492 23.93 4.75 4.13
C THR A 492 22.97 5.59 3.17
N ALA A 493 22.80 6.93 3.15
CA ALA A 493 21.51 7.50 2.66
C ALA A 493 21.53 8.65 1.57
N GLU A 494 20.55 8.80 0.61
CA GLU A 494 20.54 9.50 -0.77
C GLU A 494 19.18 10.43 -1.20
N ILE A 495 18.67 11.30 -2.21
CA ILE A 495 18.54 12.22 -3.54
C ILE A 495 18.59 11.97 -5.15
N PHE A 496 17.53 11.54 -5.92
CA PHE A 496 17.35 11.45 -7.46
C PHE A 496 17.02 12.79 -8.16
N ASN A 497 16.90 12.92 -9.49
CA ASN A 497 16.10 14.03 -10.08
C ASN A 497 15.35 13.77 -11.44
N PRO A 498 13.99 13.90 -11.63
CA PRO A 498 13.21 13.67 -12.86
C PRO A 498 13.68 14.34 -14.14
N VAL A 499 14.42 15.41 -13.93
CA VAL A 499 14.85 16.24 -15.04
C VAL A 499 16.04 15.56 -15.66
N THR A 500 17.09 15.32 -14.86
CA THR A 500 18.35 14.77 -15.41
C THR A 500 18.52 13.27 -15.23
N ASN A 501 17.59 12.62 -14.54
CA ASN A 501 17.50 11.17 -14.59
C ASN A 501 18.83 10.57 -14.08
N THR A 502 19.53 11.19 -13.09
CA THR A 502 20.66 10.72 -12.18
C THR A 502 20.51 10.81 -10.61
N PHE A 503 21.60 10.48 -9.88
CA PHE A 503 21.83 10.30 -8.41
C PHE A 503 23.14 10.97 -7.85
N ALA A 504 23.48 11.10 -6.52
CA ALA A 504 24.87 11.29 -5.97
C ALA A 504 25.20 11.19 -4.42
N PHE A 505 26.40 10.70 -4.02
CA PHE A 505 26.88 10.50 -2.60
C PHE A 505 26.92 11.71 -1.64
N THR A 506 26.95 11.34 -0.34
CA THR A 506 26.57 12.17 0.82
C THR A 506 26.83 11.49 2.20
N GLY A 507 25.93 10.69 2.84
CA GLY A 507 26.02 10.34 4.29
C GLY A 507 25.35 9.03 4.88
N MET A 508 25.23 8.86 6.25
CA MET A 508 24.72 7.70 7.09
C MET A 508 24.10 8.00 8.52
N LEU A 509 22.81 7.71 8.81
CA LEU A 509 22.14 7.57 10.15
C LEU A 509 22.55 6.47 11.19
N ASN A 510 23.60 6.58 11.97
CA ASN A 510 23.42 6.24 13.41
C ASN A 510 22.96 4.79 13.83
N ILE A 511 21.65 4.44 13.90
CA ILE A 511 21.05 3.08 14.11
C ILE A 511 20.06 2.65 12.97
N GLN A 512 20.47 1.83 12.00
CA GLN A 512 20.19 0.39 11.82
C GLN A 512 18.69 -0.12 11.81
N ARG A 513 17.92 -0.48 10.67
CA ARG A 513 16.43 -0.73 10.19
C ARG A 513 15.58 -1.38 8.88
N LYS A 514 15.05 -2.67 8.55
CA LYS A 514 14.35 -3.20 7.21
C LYS A 514 12.96 -3.67 6.74
N ARG A 515 12.41 -3.22 5.58
CA ARG A 515 11.13 -3.56 4.86
C ARG A 515 10.20 -2.31 4.80
N HIS A 516 10.43 -1.33 5.71
CA HIS A 516 9.69 -0.16 6.30
C HIS A 516 8.55 0.71 5.58
N ALA A 517 8.33 2.05 5.83
CA ALA A 517 7.18 2.95 5.42
C ALA A 517 7.23 4.51 5.64
N ALA A 518 6.75 5.34 4.71
CA ALA A 518 7.15 6.74 4.50
C ALA A 518 6.07 7.85 4.21
N ASN A 519 6.10 9.22 4.51
CA ASN A 519 4.86 10.15 4.33
C ASN A 519 4.69 11.71 4.05
N LEU A 520 3.76 12.30 3.23
CA LEU A 520 3.52 13.80 3.12
C LEU A 520 3.10 14.51 4.36
N LEU A 521 3.71 15.57 4.79
CA LEU A 521 3.17 16.38 5.82
C LEU A 521 3.16 17.90 5.55
N LEU A 522 1.98 18.59 5.54
CA LEU A 522 1.66 19.95 4.96
C LEU A 522 2.66 21.06 5.30
N ASP A 523 3.66 20.84 6.17
CA ASP A 523 4.68 21.83 6.41
C ASP A 523 5.87 21.62 5.47
N GLY A 524 5.99 20.53 4.70
CA GLY A 524 7.22 20.28 3.92
C GLY A 524 8.14 19.08 4.31
N THR A 525 7.66 17.99 4.94
CA THR A 525 8.46 16.84 5.42
C THR A 525 7.63 15.54 5.56
N VAL A 526 8.27 14.44 6.05
CA VAL A 526 8.05 13.00 5.85
C VAL A 526 8.82 11.91 6.69
N LEU A 527 8.19 11.22 7.65
CA LEU A 527 8.65 10.20 8.60
C LEU A 527 8.98 8.77 8.17
N VAL A 528 9.79 8.10 9.01
CA VAL A 528 10.21 6.68 8.95
C VAL A 528 9.73 5.83 10.16
N GLU A 529 8.95 4.71 10.01
CA GLU A 529 8.63 3.75 11.12
C GLU A 529 9.21 2.35 10.98
N GLY A 530 8.76 1.26 11.63
CA GLY A 530 9.16 -0.13 11.30
C GLY A 530 9.76 -0.76 12.53
N GLY A 531 10.36 -1.94 12.53
CA GLY A 531 10.31 -3.17 11.72
C GLY A 531 11.43 -4.25 12.10
N ALA A 532 11.78 -5.30 11.37
CA ALA A 532 12.86 -6.30 11.54
C ALA A 532 14.24 -5.79 11.94
N SER A 533 14.81 -6.20 13.11
CA SER A 533 16.15 -5.72 13.56
C SER A 533 17.37 -6.49 13.17
N VAL A 534 18.45 -5.86 13.59
CA VAL A 534 19.53 -6.46 14.27
C VAL A 534 19.21 -6.38 15.76
N SER A 535 18.87 -7.52 16.31
CA SER A 535 19.05 -7.67 17.73
C SER A 535 20.48 -8.21 17.91
N ASN A 536 21.27 -7.60 18.78
CA ASN A 536 22.68 -7.99 19.02
C ASN A 536 23.54 -8.12 17.74
N GLY A 537 23.37 -7.19 16.79
CA GLY A 537 24.11 -7.18 15.52
C GLY A 537 23.68 -8.22 14.50
N GLN A 538 22.64 -9.04 14.76
CA GLN A 538 22.18 -10.08 13.85
C GLN A 538 20.80 -9.79 13.26
N PRO A 539 20.59 -9.88 11.94
CA PRO A 539 19.30 -9.64 11.28
C PRO A 539 18.19 -10.59 11.69
N VAL A 540 16.99 -10.03 11.87
CA VAL A 540 15.95 -10.73 12.62
C VAL A 540 14.53 -10.16 12.44
N ASN A 541 13.51 -10.82 13.00
CA ASN A 541 12.11 -10.51 12.94
C ASN A 541 11.22 -10.77 14.26
N GLU A 542 11.49 -10.07 15.43
CA GLU A 542 11.01 -9.82 16.91
C GLU A 542 10.73 -8.33 16.91
N GLY A 543 9.59 -7.70 16.84
CA GLY A 543 9.51 -6.24 16.94
C GLY A 543 10.55 -5.15 17.46
N THR A 544 10.71 -3.93 16.84
CA THR A 544 11.44 -2.70 17.31
C THR A 544 10.71 -1.45 17.84
N PRO A 545 11.22 -0.98 19.02
CA PRO A 545 10.92 0.32 19.64
C PRO A 545 11.09 1.58 18.80
N THR A 546 12.10 1.71 17.94
CA THR A 546 12.58 3.10 17.64
C THR A 546 11.79 3.87 16.47
N ALA A 547 12.09 5.02 15.76
CA ALA A 547 11.43 5.80 14.56
C ALA A 547 11.91 7.29 14.28
N GLU A 548 11.30 8.34 13.57
CA GLU A 548 12.07 9.62 13.12
C GLU A 548 11.53 11.25 13.37
N ILE A 549 11.53 12.61 12.84
CA ILE A 549 11.90 13.88 11.83
C ILE A 549 13.15 14.37 10.84
N TYR A 550 13.10 14.55 9.45
CA TYR A 550 14.07 15.28 8.45
C TYR A 550 13.54 16.50 7.61
N ASN A 551 13.94 17.80 7.76
CA ASN A 551 13.61 18.90 6.78
C ASN A 551 14.31 18.87 5.40
N PRO A 552 13.63 18.66 4.28
CA PRO A 552 14.23 18.26 2.99
C PRO A 552 15.13 19.25 2.29
N SER A 553 15.29 20.37 2.96
CA SER A 553 16.31 21.32 2.68
C SER A 553 17.69 20.95 3.22
N THR A 554 17.84 20.10 4.23
CA THR A 554 19.16 20.00 4.92
C THR A 554 19.86 18.64 4.94
N GLY A 555 19.18 17.55 5.28
CA GLY A 555 19.86 16.29 5.61
C GLY A 555 20.40 16.06 7.03
N LEU A 556 19.76 16.42 8.19
CA LEU A 556 20.17 16.09 9.65
C LEU A 556 19.13 15.42 10.64
N TRP A 557 19.37 14.32 11.40
CA TRP A 557 18.30 13.53 12.15
C TRP A 557 18.45 13.78 13.65
N ALA A 558 17.61 13.14 14.47
CA ALA A 558 17.86 12.93 15.89
C ALA A 558 17.59 11.45 16.29
N ASN A 559 17.85 11.12 17.56
CA ASN A 559 16.98 10.28 18.37
C ASN A 559 16.52 11.08 19.60
N ASP A 560 16.18 12.37 19.32
CA ASP A 560 15.99 13.45 20.29
C ASP A 560 14.85 14.50 20.05
N PRO A 561 13.94 14.74 21.01
CA PRO A 561 13.72 14.04 22.27
C PRO A 561 13.47 12.56 22.17
N PRO A 562 12.62 12.13 23.08
CA PRO A 562 11.58 11.18 22.92
C PRO A 562 10.21 11.58 21.97
N PHE A 563 9.52 11.12 20.75
CA PHE A 563 9.36 9.86 19.72
C PHE A 563 8.75 8.33 20.16
N ASP A 564 7.58 7.97 20.88
CA ASP A 564 7.31 6.57 21.57
C ASP A 564 5.84 5.99 21.78
N MET A 565 5.58 4.81 21.18
CA MET A 565 4.48 3.81 21.25
C MET A 565 4.43 2.86 22.57
N SER A 566 4.69 1.50 22.63
CA SER A 566 4.92 0.50 23.76
C SER A 566 5.83 -0.84 23.76
N THR A 567 6.53 -1.37 22.72
CA THR A 567 7.36 -2.65 22.47
C THR A 567 7.99 -2.71 21.01
N GLY A 568 8.04 -3.81 20.20
CA GLY A 568 8.28 -4.00 18.70
C GLY A 568 7.44 -4.31 17.23
N ARG A 569 6.21 -4.82 16.77
CA ARG A 569 5.46 -4.86 15.36
C ARG A 569 6.02 -5.45 13.96
N THR A 570 5.52 -5.13 12.68
CA THR A 570 5.88 -5.34 11.17
C THR A 570 4.84 -5.22 9.94
N GLU A 571 5.00 -5.83 8.71
CA GLU A 571 4.38 -5.97 7.30
C GLU A 571 3.17 -5.06 6.79
N HIS A 572 3.19 -3.78 7.24
CA HIS A 572 2.45 -2.42 7.51
C HIS A 572 2.06 -1.43 6.33
N THR A 573 1.10 -0.42 6.44
CA THR A 573 0.58 0.80 5.63
C THR A 573 -0.27 1.89 6.36
N ALA A 574 -0.14 3.18 5.94
CA ALA A 574 -0.76 4.37 6.55
C ALA A 574 -1.76 5.16 5.73
N THR A 575 -2.73 5.83 6.38
CA THR A 575 -3.60 6.94 5.98
C THR A 575 -4.12 7.78 7.20
N LEU A 576 -4.13 9.12 7.05
CA LEU A 576 -3.84 10.29 7.96
C LEU A 576 -5.13 10.91 8.49
N LEU A 577 -5.36 12.04 9.20
CA LEU A 577 -6.58 12.81 8.89
C LEU A 577 -6.55 14.38 8.92
N PRO A 578 -7.58 15.13 8.39
CA PRO A 578 -7.63 16.60 8.12
C PRO A 578 -7.56 17.64 9.24
N ASP A 579 -7.30 17.28 10.49
CA ASP A 579 -7.03 18.23 11.58
C ASP A 579 -5.55 18.31 12.01
N SER A 580 -4.69 17.33 11.60
CA SER A 580 -3.22 17.20 11.78
C SER A 580 -2.66 15.82 12.25
N THR A 581 -3.36 14.67 12.10
CA THR A 581 -3.10 13.34 12.78
C THR A 581 -2.61 12.10 12.01
N VAL A 582 -1.83 11.16 12.56
CA VAL A 582 -1.92 9.77 12.08
C VAL A 582 -2.25 8.79 13.19
N MET A 583 -2.62 7.55 12.85
CA MET A 583 -2.87 6.33 13.65
C MET A 583 -2.02 5.19 13.11
N VAL A 584 -1.71 4.13 13.86
CA VAL A 584 -1.43 2.76 13.38
C VAL A 584 -2.35 1.72 13.97
N CYS A 585 -2.78 0.81 13.12
CA CYS A 585 -3.06 -0.57 13.51
C CYS A 585 -2.08 -1.63 13.01
N GLY A 586 -2.36 -2.91 13.27
CA GLY A 586 -2.28 -4.02 12.33
C GLY A 586 -1.11 -5.05 12.37
N GLY A 587 -1.04 -6.17 11.64
CA GLY A 587 -0.35 -7.50 11.87
C GLY A 587 0.25 -8.23 13.07
N ILE A 588 1.27 -9.11 12.91
CA ILE A 588 1.99 -10.06 13.87
C ILE A 588 2.38 -9.52 15.29
N SER A 589 1.72 -9.76 16.45
CA SER A 589 2.19 -9.62 17.86
C SER A 589 1.17 -9.72 19.09
N THR A 590 1.60 -10.10 20.29
CA THR A 590 0.83 -10.74 21.38
C THR A 590 -0.35 -10.01 22.11
N LEU A 591 -1.40 -9.41 21.46
CA LEU A 591 -2.72 -8.86 22.07
C LEU A 591 -2.67 -7.70 23.08
N ARG A 592 -3.68 -6.77 23.25
CA ARG A 592 -3.71 -5.37 23.95
C ARG A 592 -3.47 -3.75 23.09
N PRO A 593 -2.41 -2.65 22.78
CA PRO A 593 -3.62 -1.20 22.88
C PRO A 593 -3.53 -0.99 21.23
N SER A 594 -3.25 0.18 20.58
CA SER A 594 -2.77 0.40 19.14
C SER A 594 -2.32 1.89 18.91
N ASP A 595 -1.96 2.53 17.77
CA ASP A 595 -1.22 3.86 17.77
C ASP A 595 -1.72 5.06 16.99
N SER A 596 -1.01 6.24 17.11
CA SER A 596 -1.46 7.59 16.77
C SER A 596 -0.52 8.88 17.06
N TYR A 597 0.27 9.60 16.17
CA TYR A 597 1.30 10.75 16.40
C TYR A 597 0.79 12.13 15.92
N ASN A 598 1.11 13.14 16.72
CA ASN A 598 0.66 14.54 16.73
C ASN A 598 1.77 15.49 16.39
N ALA A 599 1.69 15.91 15.14
CA ALA A 599 2.49 16.94 14.60
C ALA A 599 2.81 18.15 15.43
N ALA A 600 1.88 18.61 16.20
CA ALA A 600 2.01 19.83 16.94
C ALA A 600 3.04 19.73 18.11
N SER A 601 2.70 19.16 19.26
CA SER A 601 3.58 19.12 20.46
C SER A 601 4.55 17.93 20.47
N GLN A 602 4.57 17.11 19.41
CA GLN A 602 5.48 15.97 19.25
C GLN A 602 5.47 14.96 20.43
N SER A 603 4.31 14.37 20.88
CA SER A 603 4.16 13.35 21.99
C SER A 603 2.95 12.32 21.90
N PHE A 604 2.83 11.30 22.80
CA PHE A 604 1.98 10.03 22.73
C PHE A 604 1.31 9.65 24.12
N SER A 605 0.32 8.72 24.18
CA SER A 605 -0.81 8.64 25.21
C SER A 605 -2.10 7.67 25.10
N THR A 606 -2.20 6.41 25.61
CA THR A 606 -2.90 5.09 25.20
C THR A 606 -4.33 4.76 24.53
N VAL A 607 -4.40 4.06 23.34
CA VAL A 607 -5.62 3.60 22.54
C VAL A 607 -5.99 2.05 22.76
N GLY A 608 -7.10 1.39 22.29
CA GLY A 608 -7.55 -0.02 22.64
C GLY A 608 -7.58 -1.18 21.59
N GLY A 609 -7.03 -2.39 21.73
CA GLY A 609 -6.62 -3.19 20.50
C GLY A 609 -7.41 -3.29 19.10
N LEU A 610 -8.02 -4.46 18.68
CA LEU A 610 -8.60 -4.81 17.32
C LEU A 610 -9.31 -6.23 17.01
N LEU A 611 -10.65 -6.39 16.77
CA LEU A 611 -11.42 -7.71 16.62
C LEU A 611 -11.10 -8.70 15.48
N HIS A 612 -10.00 -8.59 14.74
CA HIS A 612 -9.62 -9.68 13.81
C HIS A 612 -8.06 -9.46 13.81
N GLN A 613 -7.14 -10.31 14.37
CA GLN A 613 -5.62 -10.03 14.48
C GLN A 613 -4.97 -10.11 13.05
N ARG A 614 -4.79 -9.02 12.27
CA ARG A 614 -4.39 -8.95 10.82
C ARG A 614 -3.03 -8.77 10.05
N GLN A 615 -2.51 -9.72 9.22
CA GLN A 615 -1.21 -9.74 8.46
C GLN A 615 -1.07 -9.69 6.85
N ARG A 616 -0.35 -8.70 6.25
CA ARG A 616 0.41 -8.49 4.96
C ARG A 616 -0.01 -7.32 4.09
N HIS A 617 0.21 -6.07 4.43
CA HIS A 617 -0.94 -5.15 4.35
C HIS A 617 -0.55 -3.68 4.11
N VAL A 618 -1.54 -2.76 3.90
CA VAL A 618 -1.72 -1.73 2.81
C VAL A 618 -2.68 -0.49 2.95
N SER A 619 -2.38 0.69 2.32
CA SER A 619 -3.25 1.89 2.40
C SER A 619 -3.37 2.97 1.30
N LEU A 620 -4.59 3.55 1.31
CA LEU A 620 -5.07 4.92 1.02
C LEU A 620 -6.39 5.18 1.81
N LEU A 621 -6.53 6.00 2.81
CA LEU A 621 -7.39 7.22 2.74
C LEU A 621 -8.93 7.09 2.20
N LEU A 622 -10.30 7.12 2.80
CA LEU A 622 -11.99 7.39 2.62
C LEU A 622 -12.88 8.76 2.20
N THR A 623 -13.06 9.30 0.92
CA THR A 623 -12.94 10.76 0.35
C THR A 623 -14.08 11.34 -0.43
N ASN A 624 -14.39 10.83 -1.66
CA ASN A 624 -15.09 11.56 -2.74
C ASN A 624 -16.49 11.97 -2.26
N PRO A 625 -16.65 13.18 -1.67
CA PRO A 625 -17.58 13.56 -0.57
C PRO A 625 -19.10 13.26 -0.65
N ALA A 626 -19.51 12.58 -1.71
CA ALA A 626 -20.83 12.57 -2.34
C ALA A 626 -21.99 11.98 -1.53
N TRP A 627 -21.77 11.61 -0.29
CA TRP A 627 -22.17 10.22 -0.07
C TRP A 627 -22.29 9.93 1.45
N GLY A 628 -21.76 10.79 2.37
CA GLY A 628 -22.63 11.22 3.49
C GLY A 628 -22.09 11.72 4.84
N SER A 629 -22.95 11.55 5.87
CA SER A 629 -22.76 11.88 7.29
C SER A 629 -21.29 11.76 7.70
N LEU A 630 -20.85 10.50 7.72
CA LEU A 630 -19.85 9.94 6.85
C LEU A 630 -18.55 10.70 6.52
N VAL A 631 -18.48 11.77 5.71
CA VAL A 631 -17.33 11.97 4.79
C VAL A 631 -15.99 11.91 5.51
N GLY A 632 -15.28 10.82 5.21
CA GLY A 632 -14.16 10.35 5.99
C GLY A 632 -14.43 9.37 7.14
N LYS A 633 -13.91 8.13 7.03
CA LYS A 633 -13.52 7.21 8.10
C LYS A 633 -12.29 6.35 7.74
N VAL A 634 -11.67 5.45 8.55
CA VAL A 634 -10.40 4.70 8.27
C VAL A 634 -10.54 3.21 7.88
N LEU A 635 -9.88 2.89 6.76
CA LEU A 635 -9.88 1.64 6.00
C LEU A 635 -8.75 0.60 6.18
N ALA A 636 -8.91 -0.57 5.55
CA ALA A 636 -8.42 -1.87 6.05
C ALA A 636 -8.55 -3.19 5.19
N ILE A 637 -8.61 -3.21 3.86
CA ILE A 637 -8.99 -4.28 2.85
C ILE A 637 -8.24 -5.66 2.74
N GLY A 638 -8.46 -6.75 3.50
CA GLY A 638 -7.85 -8.10 3.20
C GLY A 638 -7.03 -8.97 4.26
N GLY A 639 -6.14 -9.91 3.81
CA GLY A 639 -4.97 -10.59 4.44
C GLY A 639 -4.57 -12.06 4.72
N ALA A 640 -3.79 -12.34 5.81
CA ALA A 640 -3.00 -13.60 6.06
C ALA A 640 -2.58 -14.06 7.51
N TYR A 641 -3.41 -14.76 8.31
CA TYR A 641 -3.07 -15.48 9.57
C TYR A 641 -1.90 -16.43 9.39
N THR A 642 -1.36 -16.92 10.50
CA THR A 642 -0.30 -17.91 10.51
C THR A 642 -0.77 -19.13 11.29
N GLY A 643 -0.82 -20.29 10.62
CA GLY A 643 -0.10 -21.38 11.26
C GLY A 643 1.33 -20.89 11.49
N SER A 644 1.73 -20.76 12.77
CA SER A 644 3.09 -20.66 13.36
C SER A 644 4.24 -20.04 12.52
N PRO A 645 5.16 -19.24 13.11
CA PRO A 645 6.19 -18.52 12.36
C PRO A 645 7.39 -19.39 11.91
N VAL A 646 7.14 -20.63 11.51
CA VAL A 646 8.09 -21.51 10.81
C VAL A 646 7.55 -21.69 9.40
N PHE A 647 8.34 -21.29 8.39
CA PHE A 647 8.07 -21.50 6.96
C PHE A 647 7.29 -22.80 6.70
N GLY A 648 5.98 -22.69 6.39
CA GLY A 648 5.13 -23.86 6.15
C GLY A 648 3.69 -23.80 6.68
N GLY A 649 3.30 -22.79 7.46
CA GLY A 649 1.88 -22.60 7.81
C GLY A 649 1.03 -22.18 6.61
N ILE A 650 -0.11 -22.84 6.40
CA ILE A 650 -1.18 -22.39 5.49
C ILE A 650 -1.62 -21.00 5.99
N GLN A 651 -1.54 -19.98 5.15
CA GLN A 651 -2.16 -18.69 5.44
C GLN A 651 -3.62 -18.84 4.95
N VAL A 652 -4.56 -19.20 5.85
CA VAL A 652 -5.95 -19.78 5.74
C VAL A 652 -7.13 -18.74 5.46
N ALA A 653 -7.54 -18.37 4.21
CA ALA A 653 -8.10 -17.04 3.73
C ALA A 653 -9.46 -16.42 4.17
N LEU A 654 -9.84 -15.17 3.74
CA LEU A 654 -11.06 -14.37 4.08
C LEU A 654 -11.49 -13.12 3.24
N ASP A 655 -12.18 -12.18 3.83
CA ASP A 655 -13.36 -11.62 3.27
C ASP A 655 -13.61 -10.21 3.77
N THR A 656 -13.70 -10.11 5.08
CA THR A 656 -14.20 -9.12 6.00
C THR A 656 -13.74 -7.71 5.76
N VAL A 657 -14.41 -6.71 6.36
CA VAL A 657 -14.19 -5.24 6.16
C VAL A 657 -13.94 -4.31 7.36
N GLU A 658 -12.75 -3.85 7.81
CA GLU A 658 -12.69 -3.12 9.09
C GLU A 658 -12.60 -1.54 9.10
N MET A 659 -13.57 -0.89 9.78
CA MET A 659 -14.11 0.49 9.89
C MET A 659 -14.54 0.94 11.31
N TYR A 660 -13.63 1.56 12.02
CA TYR A 660 -13.81 2.18 13.33
C TYR A 660 -14.40 3.61 13.19
N ASP A 661 -14.59 4.48 14.21
CA ASP A 661 -14.91 5.92 13.95
C ASP A 661 -14.05 6.97 14.66
N PRO A 662 -13.81 8.16 14.05
CA PRO A 662 -12.91 9.19 14.53
C PRO A 662 -13.27 9.91 15.80
N SER A 663 -14.50 9.82 16.17
CA SER A 663 -14.98 10.53 17.31
C SER A 663 -14.82 9.68 18.58
N THR A 664 -14.70 8.34 18.50
CA THR A 664 -15.00 7.46 19.65
C THR A 664 -13.96 6.61 20.32
N ALA A 665 -12.88 6.29 19.67
CA ALA A 665 -12.15 5.06 19.81
C ALA A 665 -12.89 3.74 19.46
N GLN A 666 -14.09 3.64 18.85
CA GLN A 666 -14.97 2.43 18.84
C GLN A 666 -15.31 1.69 17.46
N PHE A 667 -15.62 0.37 17.34
CA PHE A 667 -15.80 -0.59 16.17
C PHE A 667 -16.87 -1.76 16.54
N THR A 668 -17.94 -2.26 15.80
CA THR A 668 -18.85 -3.50 16.10
C THR A 668 -19.43 -4.87 15.32
N LEU A 669 -19.67 -5.47 14.04
CA LEU A 669 -19.09 -5.85 12.61
C LEU A 669 -19.67 -5.30 11.24
N PHE A 670 -18.90 -4.91 10.20
CA PHE A 670 -19.41 -4.51 8.83
C PHE A 670 -20.40 -5.69 8.18
N GLY A 671 -20.21 -7.06 7.88
CA GLY A 671 -20.67 -7.75 6.59
C GLY A 671 -20.24 -9.03 5.80
N THR A 672 -20.11 -9.04 4.41
CA THR A 672 -19.77 -10.21 3.42
C THR A 672 -18.86 -9.97 2.02
N MET A 673 -17.86 -10.65 1.32
CA MET A 673 -17.02 -10.06 0.10
C MET A 673 -17.18 -10.43 -1.45
N THR A 674 -16.24 -10.89 -2.32
CA THR A 674 -16.40 -11.89 -3.48
C THR A 674 -15.37 -13.02 -3.83
N GLU A 675 -14.06 -12.85 -4.02
CA GLU A 675 -13.16 -14.01 -3.86
C GLU A 675 -12.02 -13.76 -2.80
N PRO A 676 -11.65 -14.59 -1.78
CA PRO A 676 -10.91 -14.33 -0.46
C PRO A 676 -9.58 -13.49 0.08
N ARG A 677 -8.94 -12.30 -0.27
CA ARG A 677 -7.43 -11.89 -0.51
C ARG A 677 -6.35 -11.07 0.49
N GLN A 678 -4.90 -10.94 0.38
CA GLN A 678 -3.52 -10.44 1.18
C GLN A 678 -2.25 -9.66 0.49
N ASN A 679 -1.06 -9.26 1.08
CA ASN A 679 0.22 -8.57 0.51
C ASN A 679 -0.04 -7.60 -0.68
N HIS A 680 -0.02 -6.25 -0.64
CA HIS A 680 -0.86 -5.51 -1.63
C HIS A 680 -0.68 -3.92 -1.77
N THR A 681 -1.72 -3.02 -1.96
CA THR A 681 -1.74 -1.44 -2.13
C THR A 681 -2.99 -0.46 -2.04
N ALA A 682 -2.94 0.93 -2.13
CA ALA A 682 -4.18 1.80 -2.35
C ALA A 682 -4.20 3.39 -2.80
N THR A 683 -5.30 4.04 -3.42
CA THR A 683 -5.32 5.37 -4.28
C THR A 683 -6.58 6.29 -4.79
N MET A 684 -7.00 7.56 -4.52
CA MET A 684 -8.35 8.11 -5.09
C MET A 684 -8.89 8.19 -6.60
N LEU A 685 -10.01 7.44 -7.00
CA LEU A 685 -11.01 7.33 -8.17
C LEU A 685 -12.08 8.44 -7.93
N ASN A 686 -12.21 9.35 -8.90
CA ASN A 686 -12.71 10.73 -8.70
C ASN A 686 -14.22 10.97 -8.78
N ASP A 687 -14.97 10.40 -9.75
CA ASP A 687 -16.44 10.41 -9.66
C ASP A 687 -16.96 9.37 -8.62
N GLY A 688 -16.06 8.69 -7.87
CA GLY A 688 -16.30 7.91 -6.62
C GLY A 688 -15.67 6.48 -6.48
N ARG A 689 -15.04 5.90 -7.52
CA ARG A 689 -14.85 4.45 -7.80
C ARG A 689 -13.77 3.79 -6.77
N VAL A 690 -13.49 2.50 -6.45
CA VAL A 690 -12.12 1.95 -6.11
C VAL A 690 -11.44 0.68 -6.75
N LEU A 691 -10.62 0.64 -7.79
CA LEU A 691 -9.89 -0.52 -8.37
C LEU A 691 -8.97 -1.28 -7.42
N ILE A 692 -8.75 -2.58 -7.61
CA ILE A 692 -7.91 -3.45 -6.75
C ILE A 692 -7.14 -4.63 -7.58
N ALA A 693 -6.00 -4.53 -8.30
CA ALA A 693 -5.55 -5.65 -9.23
C ALA A 693 -4.65 -6.86 -8.66
N GLY A 694 -4.24 -7.94 -9.41
CA GLY A 694 -3.60 -9.27 -8.96
C GLY A 694 -4.01 -9.94 -7.62
N GLY A 695 -3.46 -11.09 -7.17
CA GLY A 695 -3.64 -11.70 -5.81
C GLY A 695 -3.01 -13.10 -5.43
N VAL A 696 -3.34 -13.67 -4.24
CA VAL A 696 -2.74 -14.77 -3.39
C VAL A 696 -3.73 -15.82 -2.58
N SER A 697 -4.99 -16.49 -2.83
CA SER A 697 -5.69 -17.98 -3.21
C SER A 697 -5.23 -19.41 -3.97
N SER A 698 -4.16 -20.24 -3.71
CA SER A 698 -3.66 -21.65 -3.46
C SER A 698 -4.37 -23.08 -3.70
N PRO A 699 -4.96 -23.46 -4.84
CA PRO A 699 -4.03 -23.87 -5.93
C PRO A 699 -3.99 -22.58 -6.78
N ALA A 700 -4.35 -22.43 -8.04
CA ALA A 700 -3.69 -22.26 -9.36
C ALA A 700 -3.44 -20.99 -10.37
N VAL A 701 -3.12 -19.64 -10.40
CA VAL A 701 -2.43 -18.40 -9.81
C VAL A 701 -3.00 -16.96 -10.20
N SER A 702 -3.59 -16.16 -9.29
CA SER A 702 -4.85 -15.55 -9.70
C SER A 702 -4.80 -14.05 -10.16
N GLY A 703 -5.64 -13.67 -11.10
CA GLY A 703 -6.35 -14.66 -11.87
C GLY A 703 -7.44 -14.30 -12.78
N THR A 704 -8.23 -13.35 -12.31
CA THR A 704 -9.04 -12.25 -12.87
C THR A 704 -9.09 -11.16 -11.58
N ALA A 705 -9.64 -9.93 -11.12
CA ALA A 705 -10.40 -8.58 -11.32
C ALA A 705 -11.89 -8.01 -10.80
N GLU A 706 -12.19 -7.63 -9.50
CA GLU A 706 -13.33 -7.13 -8.51
C GLU A 706 -13.90 -5.65 -8.29
N LEU A 707 -14.75 -4.95 -9.09
CA LEU A 707 -15.46 -3.66 -8.67
C LEU A 707 -16.20 -3.84 -7.30
N VAL A 708 -16.55 -2.74 -6.61
CA VAL A 708 -17.29 -2.32 -5.38
C VAL A 708 -17.69 -0.80 -5.50
N ILE A 709 -18.90 -0.36 -5.84
CA ILE A 709 -19.35 0.97 -5.36
C ILE A 709 -19.65 0.50 -3.87
N PRO A 710 -19.23 1.08 -2.74
CA PRO A 710 -19.23 0.44 -1.36
C PRO A 710 -20.42 -0.26 -0.68
#